data_AF-A0A960MC47-F1
#
_entry.id   AF-A0A960MC47-F1
#
_cell.length_a   1.000
_cell.length_b   1.000
_cell.length_c   1.000
_cell.angle_alpha   90.00
_cell.angle_beta   90.00
_cell.angle_gamma   90.00
#
_symmetry.space_group_name_H-M   'P 1'
#
loop_
_entity.id
_entity.type
_entity.pdbx_description
1 polymer ?
#
loop_
_entity_poly.entity_id
_entity_poly.type
_entity_poly.pdbx_seq_one_letter_code
_entity_poly.pdbx_strand_id
1 'polypeptide(L)'
;MKRLLFSLTLFASVASAQDYLEFSANPGLPGGGKKVVLVAGDEEYRSEETMPMLAKILAKKHGFNCIVLFSTDPQTGYIDPNNQGNIRGTETLADADLMIIGTRFRQLPDDAMANFAKFLNAGKPVIGIRTATHAFTGKAKTGDFKWSEFGLRILGEKWVSHHGGHKREGTRSVLEAANAKNPVLRGVGEIFGLTDVYGVKNLDLSKATLLLRGAVTENLTESSPAVKGPKNEPMQALAWLYHYTAPDGKTQGESFCTTMGASVDFNDEDLRRLIVNAAYHLTGVEVPAKADVAFVDPFQPTFYGFIKDSGYFKQRKLKPGDFSTGNSPSMGLPESMAKEVASIAGVPKPAESAEAKPPHQPTDEPPVAATVRSQSVAPPEKGERIVLVGNGLAERDTWYSRIETELQLRYPDSGLIFRNMGHVGDTPGFRPHPSRASQWAFPGAEAFHPDKMVHNGQGFYATPDQWLTHLKADTIVGFFGYNESFDGPGKVDNFAAELDAWVMHTLSRAYNGKAAPRVVLVSPIAYEDQSAKRDLPTGATENSNLILYAGAIEKIAKKHGLTYIDLFTPTQEVYGKGGEFFTTGGFIPTEKGYQQVAQWLANGLYGKQDHASKADPELVHAAVKEKDWMWNNDY
;
A
#
# COMPACT_ATOMS: atom_id res chain seq x y z
N MET A 1 -2.55 12.06 -60.33
CA MET A 1 -2.31 12.09 -58.87
C MET A 1 -2.61 10.71 -58.30
N LYS A 2 -1.58 10.03 -57.79
CA LYS A 2 -1.63 8.64 -57.31
C LYS A 2 -2.39 8.58 -55.97
N ARG A 3 -3.37 7.68 -55.86
CA ARG A 3 -4.02 7.29 -54.61
C ARG A 3 -3.12 6.29 -53.89
N LEU A 4 -2.68 6.62 -52.67
CA LEU A 4 -2.04 5.67 -51.76
C LEU A 4 -3.12 5.15 -50.81
N LEU A 5 -3.51 3.88 -50.96
CA LEU A 5 -4.24 3.15 -49.93
C LEU A 5 -3.22 2.61 -48.92
N PHE A 6 -3.30 3.04 -47.66
CA PHE A 6 -2.64 2.35 -46.56
C PHE A 6 -3.50 1.13 -46.19
N SER A 7 -2.99 -0.06 -46.46
CA SER A 7 -3.54 -1.32 -45.97
C SER A 7 -3.07 -1.51 -44.54
N LEU A 8 -4.00 -1.51 -43.58
CA LEU A 8 -3.75 -1.83 -42.19
C LEU A 8 -3.80 -3.36 -42.05
N THR A 9 -2.65 -4.01 -42.11
CA THR A 9 -2.52 -5.45 -41.83
C THR A 9 -2.70 -5.67 -40.33
N LEU A 10 -3.89 -6.13 -39.95
CA LEU A 10 -4.19 -6.64 -38.62
C LEU A 10 -3.44 -7.98 -38.46
N PHE A 11 -2.28 -7.98 -37.78
CA PHE A 11 -1.67 -9.21 -37.30
C PHE A 11 -2.51 -9.72 -36.13
N ALA A 12 -3.38 -10.69 -36.38
CA ALA A 12 -3.97 -11.49 -35.33
C ALA A 12 -2.85 -12.35 -34.71
N SER A 13 -2.30 -11.90 -33.58
CA SER A 13 -1.39 -12.71 -32.78
C SER A 13 -2.21 -13.84 -32.14
N VAL A 14 -2.08 -15.04 -32.69
CA VAL A 14 -2.47 -16.26 -32.00
C VAL A 14 -1.51 -16.38 -30.81
N ALA A 15 -1.96 -15.99 -29.61
CA ALA A 15 -1.16 -16.12 -28.40
C ALA A 15 -0.90 -17.60 -28.14
N SER A 16 0.27 -18.09 -28.54
CA SER A 16 0.80 -19.35 -28.02
C SER A 16 0.89 -19.21 -26.50
N ALA A 17 0.43 -20.20 -25.75
CA ALA A 17 0.62 -20.24 -24.31
C ALA A 17 2.14 -20.21 -24.04
N GLN A 18 2.65 -19.10 -23.54
CA GLN A 18 4.09 -18.91 -23.32
C GLN A 18 4.58 -19.95 -22.29
N ASP A 19 5.63 -20.70 -22.62
CA ASP A 19 6.19 -21.77 -21.78
C ASP A 19 6.83 -21.27 -20.48
N TYR A 20 7.10 -19.97 -20.43
CA TYR A 20 7.67 -19.23 -19.31
C TYR A 20 7.04 -17.83 -19.27
N LEU A 21 7.28 -17.10 -18.19
CA LEU A 21 6.82 -15.72 -18.04
C LEU A 21 7.98 -14.77 -18.32
N GLU A 22 7.74 -13.71 -19.09
CA GLU A 22 8.77 -12.73 -19.45
C GLU A 22 8.34 -11.31 -19.10
N PHE A 23 9.28 -10.55 -18.53
CA PHE A 23 9.15 -9.14 -18.24
C PHE A 23 10.30 -8.36 -18.85
N SER A 24 9.98 -7.52 -19.83
CA SER A 24 10.95 -6.59 -20.38
C SER A 24 11.36 -5.54 -19.35
N ALA A 25 12.65 -5.21 -19.35
CA ALA A 25 13.25 -4.14 -18.57
C ALA A 25 12.55 -2.81 -18.84
N ASN A 26 12.29 -2.03 -17.79
CA ASN A 26 11.92 -0.64 -17.95
C ASN A 26 13.15 0.18 -18.43
N PRO A 27 13.10 0.82 -19.62
CA PRO A 27 14.26 1.49 -20.20
C PRO A 27 14.82 2.61 -19.30
N GLY A 28 16.14 2.81 -19.35
CA GLY A 28 16.82 3.89 -18.63
C GLY A 28 17.09 3.62 -17.14
N LEU A 29 16.69 2.46 -16.61
CA LEU A 29 16.99 2.06 -15.24
C LEU A 29 18.33 1.32 -15.10
N PRO A 30 18.94 1.31 -13.89
CA PRO A 30 20.33 0.88 -13.69
C PRO A 30 20.69 -0.54 -14.13
N GLY A 31 19.74 -1.48 -14.10
CA GLY A 31 19.93 -2.87 -14.53
C GLY A 31 20.27 -3.00 -16.03
N GLY A 32 20.02 -1.96 -16.82
CA GLY A 32 20.56 -1.82 -18.18
C GLY A 32 20.13 -2.92 -19.15
N GLY A 33 19.00 -3.58 -18.90
CA GLY A 33 18.50 -4.69 -19.70
C GLY A 33 19.26 -6.02 -19.50
N LYS A 34 20.14 -6.12 -18.49
CA LYS A 34 20.79 -7.39 -18.13
C LYS A 34 19.74 -8.46 -17.85
N LYS A 35 20.01 -9.69 -18.27
CA LYS A 35 19.04 -10.79 -18.25
C LYS A 35 19.11 -11.59 -16.96
N VAL A 36 18.00 -11.67 -16.23
CA VAL A 36 17.85 -12.47 -15.00
C VAL A 36 16.87 -13.60 -15.27
N VAL A 37 17.31 -14.84 -15.07
CA VAL A 37 16.42 -16.02 -15.14
C VAL A 37 16.10 -16.48 -13.73
N LEU A 38 14.81 -16.48 -13.37
CA LEU A 38 14.29 -16.89 -12.07
C LEU A 38 13.65 -18.27 -12.20
N VAL A 39 14.12 -19.26 -11.45
CA VAL A 39 13.70 -20.66 -11.59
C VAL A 39 12.91 -21.09 -10.34
N ALA A 40 11.61 -21.30 -10.54
CA ALA A 40 10.67 -21.79 -9.53
C ALA A 40 10.43 -23.30 -9.65
N GLY A 41 10.37 -24.00 -8.52
CA GLY A 41 10.14 -25.44 -8.47
C GLY A 41 10.31 -26.01 -7.06
N ASP A 42 9.60 -25.40 -6.10
CA ASP A 42 9.56 -25.81 -4.70
C ASP A 42 8.10 -26.05 -4.27
N GLU A 43 7.78 -27.31 -3.95
CA GLU A 43 6.45 -27.77 -3.55
C GLU A 43 6.03 -27.42 -2.11
N GLU A 44 6.95 -26.90 -1.31
CA GLU A 44 6.74 -26.58 0.10
C GLU A 44 6.67 -25.06 0.31
N TYR A 45 7.64 -24.30 -0.18
CA TYR A 45 7.88 -22.90 0.15
C TYR A 45 7.38 -21.89 -0.89
N ARG A 46 6.65 -22.36 -1.91
CA ARG A 46 5.90 -21.52 -2.87
C ARG A 46 6.77 -20.60 -3.73
N SER A 47 7.85 -21.15 -4.28
CA SER A 47 8.72 -20.43 -5.23
C SER A 47 7.96 -19.90 -6.46
N GLU A 48 6.88 -20.58 -6.87
CA GLU A 48 6.00 -20.20 -7.98
C GLU A 48 5.23 -18.90 -7.73
N GLU A 49 5.03 -18.50 -6.47
CA GLU A 49 4.48 -17.18 -6.13
C GLU A 49 5.59 -16.13 -6.03
N THR A 50 6.74 -16.54 -5.48
CA THR A 50 7.87 -15.66 -5.16
C THR A 50 8.58 -15.15 -6.41
N MET A 51 8.92 -16.03 -7.35
CA MET A 51 9.74 -15.67 -8.51
C MET A 51 9.05 -14.65 -9.43
N PRO A 52 7.74 -14.75 -9.74
CA PRO A 52 7.05 -13.71 -10.49
C PRO A 52 7.04 -12.35 -9.79
N MET A 53 6.86 -12.33 -8.47
CA MET A 53 6.89 -11.10 -7.68
C MET A 53 8.27 -10.42 -7.76
N LEU A 54 9.35 -11.17 -7.53
CA LEU A 54 10.73 -10.64 -7.62
C LEU A 54 11.06 -10.19 -9.05
N ALA A 55 10.66 -10.96 -10.06
CA ALA A 55 10.87 -10.62 -11.47
C ALA A 55 10.23 -9.29 -11.84
N LYS A 56 9.01 -9.02 -11.36
CA LYS A 56 8.35 -7.73 -11.58
C LYS A 56 9.10 -6.57 -10.93
N ILE A 57 9.56 -6.73 -9.69
CA ILE A 57 10.37 -5.70 -9.00
C ILE A 57 11.65 -5.42 -9.80
N LEU A 58 12.42 -6.46 -10.11
CA LEU A 58 13.67 -6.35 -10.87
C LEU A 58 13.45 -5.72 -12.25
N ALA A 59 12.40 -6.09 -12.98
CA ALA A 59 12.15 -5.56 -14.30
C ALA A 59 11.62 -4.12 -14.29
N LYS A 60 10.59 -3.85 -13.48
CA LYS A 60 9.85 -2.58 -13.51
C LYS A 60 10.53 -1.46 -12.73
N LYS A 61 11.20 -1.79 -11.61
CA LYS A 61 11.85 -0.81 -10.72
C LYS A 61 13.36 -0.74 -10.88
N HIS A 62 13.97 -1.74 -11.51
CA HIS A 62 15.43 -1.82 -11.62
C HIS A 62 15.96 -2.05 -13.04
N GLY A 63 15.11 -2.30 -14.05
CA GLY A 63 15.55 -2.35 -15.44
C GLY A 63 16.29 -3.63 -15.84
N PHE A 64 16.05 -4.75 -15.16
CA PHE A 64 16.50 -6.07 -15.62
C PHE A 64 15.49 -6.68 -16.60
N ASN A 65 15.96 -7.45 -17.58
CA ASN A 65 15.08 -8.32 -18.37
C ASN A 65 14.88 -9.60 -17.58
N CYS A 66 13.65 -9.92 -17.16
CA CYS A 66 13.40 -11.06 -16.29
C CYS A 66 12.61 -12.15 -17.00
N ILE A 67 13.08 -13.39 -16.89
CA ILE A 67 12.36 -14.59 -17.33
C ILE A 67 12.11 -15.46 -16.10
N VAL A 68 10.87 -15.90 -15.91
CA VAL A 68 10.49 -16.81 -14.83
C VAL A 68 10.14 -18.17 -15.41
N LEU A 69 10.89 -19.18 -15.00
CA LEU A 69 10.68 -20.58 -15.33
C LEU A 69 9.94 -21.26 -14.19
N PHE A 70 9.01 -22.17 -14.53
CA PHE A 70 8.20 -22.87 -13.56
C PHE A 70 8.32 -24.38 -13.74
N SER A 71 8.24 -25.08 -12.62
CA SER A 71 7.82 -26.47 -12.56
C SER A 71 6.42 -26.61 -13.15
N THR A 72 6.26 -27.41 -14.21
CA THR A 72 4.99 -27.49 -14.97
C THR A 72 4.62 -28.92 -15.32
N ASP A 73 3.32 -29.16 -15.53
CA ASP A 73 2.86 -30.39 -16.17
C ASP A 73 3.33 -30.45 -17.64
N PRO A 74 4.02 -31.52 -18.08
CA PRO A 74 4.63 -31.59 -19.40
C PRO A 74 3.61 -31.66 -20.54
N GLN A 75 2.36 -32.06 -20.29
CA GLN A 75 1.34 -32.18 -21.33
C GLN A 75 0.56 -30.88 -21.52
N THR A 76 0.14 -30.26 -20.43
CA THR A 76 -0.83 -29.16 -20.42
C THR A 76 -0.19 -27.79 -20.14
N GLY A 77 1.02 -27.77 -19.57
CA GLY A 77 1.78 -26.55 -19.25
C GLY A 77 1.25 -25.75 -18.07
N TYR A 78 0.33 -26.27 -17.25
CA TYR A 78 -0.01 -25.61 -15.98
C TYR A 78 1.14 -25.75 -14.97
N ILE A 79 1.25 -24.79 -14.07
CA ILE A 79 2.25 -24.73 -13.01
C ILE A 79 1.94 -25.80 -11.97
N ASP A 80 2.89 -26.72 -11.79
CA ASP A 80 2.80 -27.84 -10.86
C ASP A 80 4.10 -27.95 -10.05
N PRO A 81 4.18 -27.33 -8.86
CA PRO A 81 5.35 -27.41 -8.00
C PRO A 81 5.71 -28.84 -7.59
N ASN A 82 4.74 -29.78 -7.54
CA ASN A 82 4.98 -31.18 -7.20
C ASN A 82 5.73 -31.93 -8.31
N ASN A 83 5.76 -31.41 -9.54
CA ASN A 83 6.47 -32.05 -10.63
C ASN A 83 7.98 -31.83 -10.56
N GLN A 84 8.71 -32.78 -10.02
CA GLN A 84 10.17 -32.69 -9.93
C GLN A 84 10.89 -32.83 -11.27
N GLY A 85 10.21 -33.30 -12.32
CA GLY A 85 10.82 -33.75 -13.57
C GLY A 85 10.71 -32.81 -14.76
N ASN A 86 10.09 -31.63 -14.63
CA ASN A 86 9.85 -30.76 -15.78
C ASN A 86 9.87 -29.27 -15.44
N ILE A 87 10.77 -28.52 -16.09
CA ILE A 87 10.81 -27.06 -16.13
C ILE A 87 11.05 -26.66 -17.58
N ARG A 88 10.15 -25.88 -18.17
CA ARG A 88 10.26 -25.41 -19.56
C ARG A 88 11.05 -24.11 -19.63
N GLY A 89 11.67 -23.82 -20.78
CA GLY A 89 12.39 -22.57 -21.03
C GLY A 89 13.84 -22.53 -20.50
N THR A 90 14.42 -23.66 -20.11
CA THR A 90 15.79 -23.68 -19.53
C THR A 90 16.87 -23.22 -20.52
N GLU A 91 16.61 -23.30 -21.83
CA GLU A 91 17.47 -22.77 -22.89
C GLU A 91 17.70 -21.25 -22.78
N THR A 92 16.80 -20.53 -22.10
CA THR A 92 16.95 -19.09 -21.82
C THR A 92 18.09 -18.76 -20.87
N LEU A 93 18.68 -19.76 -20.19
CA LEU A 93 19.89 -19.60 -19.40
C LEU A 93 21.14 -19.33 -20.26
N ALA A 94 21.10 -19.64 -21.56
CA ALA A 94 22.27 -19.55 -22.44
C ALA A 94 22.86 -18.13 -22.56
N ASP A 95 22.01 -17.11 -22.42
CA ASP A 95 22.32 -15.67 -22.51
C ASP A 95 21.98 -14.92 -21.22
N ALA A 96 21.71 -15.63 -20.12
CA ALA A 96 21.43 -15.01 -18.83
C ALA A 96 22.69 -14.39 -18.20
N ASP A 97 22.52 -13.26 -17.53
CA ASP A 97 23.55 -12.59 -16.73
C ASP A 97 23.51 -13.01 -15.26
N LEU A 98 22.36 -13.48 -14.78
CA LEU A 98 22.14 -13.92 -13.40
C LEU A 98 21.06 -15.01 -13.37
N MET A 99 21.25 -16.02 -12.53
CA MET A 99 20.21 -16.99 -12.19
C MET A 99 19.76 -16.81 -10.75
N ILE A 100 18.46 -16.68 -10.52
CA ILE A 100 17.84 -16.77 -9.18
C ILE A 100 17.12 -18.11 -9.11
N ILE A 101 17.46 -18.94 -8.14
CA ILE A 101 16.93 -20.31 -8.04
C ILE A 101 16.33 -20.57 -6.66
N GLY A 102 15.10 -21.07 -6.67
CA GLY A 102 14.34 -21.48 -5.49
C GLY A 102 13.62 -22.78 -5.84
N THR A 103 14.40 -23.84 -6.02
CA THR A 103 13.90 -25.15 -6.38
C THR A 103 14.27 -26.17 -5.33
N ARG A 104 13.56 -27.30 -5.30
CA ARG A 104 13.79 -28.38 -4.35
C ARG A 104 13.80 -29.73 -5.06
N PHE A 105 14.86 -30.52 -4.89
CA PHE A 105 14.94 -31.92 -5.36
C PHE A 105 14.49 -32.15 -6.81
N ARG A 106 14.79 -31.22 -7.74
CA ARG A 106 14.47 -31.41 -9.15
C ARG A 106 15.32 -32.55 -9.75
N GLN A 107 14.71 -33.33 -10.65
CA GLN A 107 15.31 -34.39 -11.44
C GLN A 107 14.97 -34.14 -12.92
N LEU A 108 15.58 -33.10 -13.49
CA LEU A 108 15.24 -32.64 -14.83
C LEU A 108 15.90 -33.52 -15.91
N PRO A 109 15.37 -33.53 -17.14
CA PRO A 109 15.98 -34.21 -18.28
C PRO A 109 17.38 -33.67 -18.61
N ASP A 110 18.20 -34.48 -19.28
CA ASP A 110 19.62 -34.19 -19.54
C ASP A 110 19.85 -32.89 -20.33
N ASP A 111 18.97 -32.55 -21.27
CA ASP A 111 19.03 -31.32 -22.06
C ASP A 111 18.78 -30.08 -21.19
N ALA A 112 17.80 -30.13 -20.29
CA ALA A 112 17.57 -29.09 -19.30
C ALA A 112 18.80 -28.94 -18.37
N MET A 113 19.33 -30.05 -17.85
CA MET A 113 20.54 -30.04 -17.01
C MET A 113 21.77 -29.48 -17.74
N ALA A 114 21.90 -29.72 -19.05
CA ALA A 114 22.97 -29.16 -19.87
C ALA A 114 22.92 -27.62 -19.96
N ASN A 115 21.72 -27.02 -19.94
CA ASN A 115 21.58 -25.56 -19.93
C ASN A 115 22.09 -24.94 -18.61
N PHE A 116 21.75 -25.56 -17.46
CA PHE A 116 22.32 -25.14 -16.17
C PHE A 116 23.84 -25.32 -16.12
N ALA A 117 24.36 -26.45 -16.63
CA ALA A 117 25.79 -26.69 -16.71
C ALA A 117 26.50 -25.60 -17.52
N LYS A 118 25.96 -25.25 -18.69
CA LYS A 118 26.54 -24.21 -19.56
C LYS A 118 26.58 -22.85 -18.86
N PHE A 119 25.52 -22.47 -18.17
CA PHE A 119 25.46 -21.22 -17.39
C PHE A 119 26.54 -21.18 -16.31
N LEU A 120 26.66 -22.24 -15.49
CA LEU A 120 27.65 -22.31 -14.42
C LEU A 120 29.08 -22.42 -14.95
N ASN A 121 29.32 -23.17 -16.03
CA ASN A 121 30.63 -23.27 -16.68
C ASN A 121 31.09 -21.94 -17.29
N ALA A 122 30.18 -21.01 -17.57
CA ALA A 122 30.52 -19.64 -17.92
C ALA A 122 30.90 -18.76 -16.71
N GLY A 123 30.88 -19.29 -15.48
CA GLY A 123 31.19 -18.56 -14.24
C GLY A 123 30.11 -17.54 -13.86
N LYS A 124 28.88 -17.70 -14.38
CA LYS A 124 27.80 -16.72 -14.21
C LYS A 124 27.24 -16.75 -12.78
N PRO A 125 26.82 -15.59 -12.25
CA PRO A 125 26.41 -15.51 -10.86
C PRO A 125 25.09 -16.22 -10.55
N VAL A 126 24.92 -16.64 -9.29
CA VAL A 126 23.74 -17.34 -8.80
C VAL A 126 23.20 -16.72 -7.51
N ILE A 127 21.89 -16.53 -7.40
CA ILE A 127 21.21 -16.29 -6.13
C ILE A 127 20.42 -17.55 -5.77
N GLY A 128 20.76 -18.20 -4.66
CA GLY A 128 20.01 -19.31 -4.10
C GLY A 128 19.16 -18.87 -2.91
N ILE A 129 17.88 -19.23 -2.90
CA ILE A 129 16.97 -18.97 -1.78
C ILE A 129 16.45 -20.27 -1.17
N ARG A 130 16.36 -20.32 0.17
CA ARG A 130 15.83 -21.42 0.99
C ARG A 130 16.32 -22.80 0.56
N THR A 131 15.48 -23.51 -0.19
CA THR A 131 15.68 -24.91 -0.57
C THR A 131 16.63 -25.12 -1.73
N ALA A 132 17.13 -24.04 -2.35
CA ALA A 132 18.16 -24.14 -3.39
C ALA A 132 19.45 -24.81 -2.88
N THR A 133 19.69 -24.81 -1.56
CA THR A 133 20.72 -25.63 -0.88
C THR A 133 20.59 -27.13 -1.23
N HIS A 134 19.45 -27.58 -1.71
CA HIS A 134 19.19 -28.93 -2.19
C HIS A 134 18.30 -28.89 -3.44
N ALA A 135 18.65 -27.99 -4.37
CA ALA A 135 17.92 -27.73 -5.61
C ALA A 135 17.64 -28.97 -6.46
N PHE A 136 18.60 -29.89 -6.54
CA PHE A 136 18.54 -31.08 -7.37
C PHE A 136 18.79 -32.34 -6.54
N THR A 137 18.30 -33.47 -7.03
CA THR A 137 18.56 -34.80 -6.46
C THR A 137 18.80 -35.84 -7.56
N GLY A 138 18.96 -37.09 -7.18
CA GLY A 138 19.16 -38.20 -8.12
C GLY A 138 20.61 -38.35 -8.59
N LYS A 139 20.77 -38.90 -9.80
CA LYS A 139 22.07 -39.37 -10.34
C LYS A 139 22.66 -38.47 -11.41
N ALA A 140 21.98 -37.38 -11.78
CA ALA A 140 22.44 -36.47 -12.83
C ALA A 140 23.83 -35.90 -12.48
N LYS A 141 24.71 -35.84 -13.48
CA LYS A 141 26.07 -35.30 -13.33
C LYS A 141 26.55 -34.60 -14.59
N THR A 142 27.47 -33.65 -14.43
CA THR A 142 28.21 -33.00 -15.51
C THR A 142 29.70 -33.18 -15.23
N GLY A 143 30.36 -34.05 -15.99
CA GLY A 143 31.70 -34.51 -15.62
C GLY A 143 31.67 -35.19 -14.24
N ASP A 144 32.50 -34.71 -13.32
CA ASP A 144 32.56 -35.18 -11.92
C ASP A 144 31.62 -34.40 -10.98
N PHE A 145 30.97 -33.34 -11.46
CA PHE A 145 29.99 -32.58 -10.69
C PHE A 145 28.67 -33.34 -10.60
N LYS A 146 28.28 -33.76 -9.40
CA LYS A 146 26.96 -34.33 -9.13
C LYS A 146 25.98 -33.22 -8.83
N TRP A 147 24.84 -33.21 -9.53
CA TRP A 147 23.84 -32.16 -9.34
C TRP A 147 23.19 -32.20 -7.95
N SER A 148 23.14 -33.36 -7.30
CA SER A 148 22.75 -33.48 -5.90
C SER A 148 23.69 -32.75 -4.91
N GLU A 149 24.87 -32.35 -5.35
CA GLU A 149 25.83 -31.55 -4.58
C GLU A 149 25.78 -30.05 -4.94
N PHE A 150 24.81 -29.62 -5.77
CA PHE A 150 24.70 -28.24 -6.24
C PHE A 150 24.75 -27.22 -5.09
N GLY A 151 23.92 -27.37 -4.06
CA GLY A 151 23.91 -26.41 -2.95
C GLY A 151 25.27 -26.31 -2.27
N LEU A 152 25.89 -27.45 -1.94
CA LEU A 152 27.19 -27.45 -1.27
C LEU A 152 28.28 -26.82 -2.14
N ARG A 153 28.32 -27.16 -3.43
CA ARG A 153 29.41 -26.76 -4.33
C ARG A 153 29.24 -25.37 -4.93
N ILE A 154 28.01 -24.92 -5.14
CA ILE A 154 27.69 -23.64 -5.80
C ILE A 154 27.24 -22.58 -4.80
N LEU A 155 26.48 -22.96 -3.76
CA LEU A 155 25.95 -22.04 -2.75
C LEU A 155 26.70 -22.10 -1.42
N GLY A 156 27.62 -23.05 -1.25
CA GLY A 156 28.42 -23.23 -0.03
C GLY A 156 27.74 -24.06 1.07
N GLU A 157 26.51 -24.51 0.88
CA GLU A 157 25.81 -25.36 1.86
C GLU A 157 24.73 -26.26 1.22
N LYS A 158 24.56 -27.45 1.79
CA LYS A 158 23.48 -28.40 1.49
C LYS A 158 22.40 -28.41 2.56
N TRP A 159 21.29 -29.11 2.30
CA TRP A 159 20.34 -29.42 3.37
C TRP A 159 21.01 -30.19 4.53
N VAL A 160 20.89 -29.65 5.75
CA VAL A 160 21.38 -30.29 7.00
C VAL A 160 20.20 -30.60 7.92
N SER A 161 19.51 -29.57 8.41
CA SER A 161 18.40 -29.70 9.35
C SER A 161 17.61 -28.41 9.49
N HIS A 162 16.40 -28.52 10.03
CA HIS A 162 15.73 -27.40 10.70
C HIS A 162 16.44 -27.15 12.04
N HIS A 163 17.07 -25.99 12.19
CA HIS A 163 17.67 -25.56 13.46
C HIS A 163 16.60 -24.95 14.37
N GLY A 164 15.73 -24.12 13.80
CA GLY A 164 14.48 -23.70 14.42
C GLY A 164 13.39 -24.78 14.37
N GLY A 165 12.36 -24.59 15.18
CA GLY A 165 11.16 -25.39 15.22
C GLY A 165 10.28 -25.08 14.02
N HIS A 166 10.31 -25.96 13.01
CA HIS A 166 9.51 -25.81 11.81
C HIS A 166 8.03 -25.51 12.12
N LYS A 167 7.50 -24.44 11.49
CA LYS A 167 6.13 -23.89 11.63
C LYS A 167 5.75 -23.40 13.05
N ARG A 168 6.70 -23.19 13.95
CA ARG A 168 6.41 -22.67 15.30
C ARG A 168 7.44 -21.69 15.85
N GLU A 169 8.64 -21.66 15.28
CA GLU A 169 9.69 -20.69 15.58
C GLU A 169 10.13 -20.02 14.28
N GLY A 170 10.33 -18.72 14.30
CA GLY A 170 10.68 -17.91 13.14
C GLY A 170 12.17 -17.63 13.06
N THR A 171 12.53 -16.75 12.14
CA THR A 171 13.90 -16.29 11.92
C THR A 171 13.96 -14.78 12.02
N ARG A 172 14.83 -14.24 12.88
CA ARG A 172 15.21 -12.83 12.89
C ARG A 172 16.65 -12.69 12.43
N SER A 173 16.88 -11.83 11.45
CA SER A 173 18.24 -11.59 10.97
C SER A 173 19.06 -10.80 11.99
N VAL A 174 20.31 -11.17 12.16
CA VAL A 174 21.30 -10.39 12.92
C VAL A 174 22.48 -10.10 12.01
N LEU A 175 22.87 -8.84 11.94
CA LEU A 175 23.97 -8.38 11.10
C LEU A 175 25.32 -8.98 11.53
N GLU A 176 26.09 -9.51 10.57
CA GLU A 176 27.48 -9.86 10.80
C GLU A 176 28.33 -8.57 10.79
N ALA A 177 28.70 -8.11 11.98
CA ALA A 177 29.35 -6.81 12.17
C ALA A 177 30.63 -6.63 11.33
N ALA A 178 31.40 -7.71 11.12
CA ALA A 178 32.61 -7.68 10.29
C ALA A 178 32.33 -7.27 8.84
N ASN A 179 31.13 -7.56 8.33
CA ASN A 179 30.75 -7.35 6.93
C ASN A 179 29.62 -6.32 6.76
N ALA A 180 29.31 -5.53 7.79
CA ALA A 180 28.23 -4.53 7.81
C ALA A 180 28.29 -3.49 6.67
N LYS A 181 29.47 -3.25 6.10
CA LYS A 181 29.69 -2.29 5.00
C LYS A 181 29.53 -2.91 3.61
N ASN A 182 29.23 -4.21 3.51
CA ASN A 182 29.07 -4.87 2.22
C ASN A 182 27.89 -4.22 1.45
N PRO A 183 28.05 -3.88 0.16
CA PRO A 183 26.99 -3.24 -0.64
C PRO A 183 25.67 -4.01 -0.64
N VAL A 184 25.68 -5.35 -0.51
CA VAL A 184 24.46 -6.17 -0.47
C VAL A 184 23.55 -5.80 0.72
N LEU A 185 24.13 -5.29 1.81
CA LEU A 185 23.42 -4.87 3.02
C LEU A 185 22.94 -3.41 3.00
N ARG A 186 23.17 -2.68 1.90
CA ARG A 186 22.86 -1.25 1.79
C ARG A 186 21.35 -1.01 1.90
N GLY A 187 20.95 -0.28 2.94
CA GLY A 187 19.55 0.04 3.22
C GLY A 187 18.70 -1.15 3.70
N VAL A 188 19.32 -2.29 4.01
CA VAL A 188 18.67 -3.48 4.57
C VAL A 188 18.62 -3.33 6.10
N GLY A 189 17.41 -3.26 6.64
CA GLY A 189 17.11 -3.28 8.06
C GLY A 189 17.13 -4.69 8.66
N GLU A 190 16.46 -4.85 9.79
CA GLU A 190 16.24 -6.16 10.40
C GLU A 190 15.14 -6.91 9.65
N ILE A 191 15.42 -8.14 9.25
CA ILE A 191 14.49 -9.02 8.55
C ILE A 191 13.84 -9.98 9.54
N PHE A 192 12.52 -10.12 9.47
CA PHE A 192 11.78 -11.18 10.14
C PHE A 192 11.12 -12.13 9.14
N GLY A 193 11.37 -13.43 9.30
CA GLY A 193 10.75 -14.49 8.51
C GLY A 193 9.92 -15.44 9.36
N LEU A 194 8.81 -15.89 8.78
CA LEU A 194 7.97 -16.93 9.38
C LEU A 194 8.58 -18.32 9.23
N THR A 195 9.56 -18.47 8.35
CA THR A 195 10.33 -19.70 8.26
C THR A 195 11.31 -19.87 9.41
N ASP A 196 11.48 -21.12 9.84
CA ASP A 196 12.45 -21.50 10.85
C ASP A 196 13.89 -21.41 10.31
N VAL A 197 14.86 -21.14 11.18
CA VAL A 197 16.29 -21.08 10.84
C VAL A 197 16.78 -22.46 10.39
N TYR A 198 17.53 -22.53 9.29
CA TYR A 198 18.21 -23.75 8.86
C TYR A 198 19.55 -23.94 9.57
N GLY A 199 19.92 -25.20 9.81
CA GLY A 199 21.26 -25.56 10.26
C GLY A 199 22.26 -25.42 9.13
N VAL A 200 23.38 -24.73 9.39
CA VAL A 200 24.51 -24.58 8.48
C VAL A 200 25.75 -25.15 9.17
N LYS A 201 26.42 -26.10 8.51
CA LYS A 201 27.55 -26.85 9.08
C LYS A 201 28.78 -26.89 8.17
N ASN A 202 28.59 -26.78 6.86
CA ASN A 202 29.63 -27.04 5.86
C ASN A 202 30.16 -25.77 5.19
N LEU A 203 29.67 -24.59 5.59
CA LEU A 203 30.05 -23.31 4.99
C LEU A 203 31.55 -23.02 5.20
N ASP A 204 32.30 -23.08 4.10
CA ASP A 204 33.73 -22.74 4.07
C ASP A 204 33.91 -21.22 4.10
N LEU A 205 34.22 -20.68 5.27
CA LEU A 205 34.43 -19.24 5.49
C LEU A 205 35.67 -18.68 4.77
N SER A 206 36.57 -19.52 4.23
CA SER A 206 37.65 -19.03 3.36
C SER A 206 37.15 -18.63 1.97
N LYS A 207 35.96 -19.09 1.59
CA LYS A 207 35.29 -18.80 0.31
C LYS A 207 34.02 -17.97 0.48
N ALA A 208 33.55 -17.82 1.72
CA ALA A 208 32.28 -17.18 2.02
C ALA A 208 32.45 -15.83 2.71
N THR A 209 31.65 -14.84 2.30
CA THR A 209 31.46 -13.60 3.06
C THR A 209 30.10 -13.68 3.77
N LEU A 210 30.11 -13.95 5.08
CA LEU A 210 28.89 -14.02 5.89
C LEU A 210 28.30 -12.63 6.12
N LEU A 211 27.04 -12.42 5.75
CA LEU A 211 26.39 -11.11 5.82
C LEU A 211 25.39 -11.03 6.98
N LEU A 212 24.58 -12.07 7.13
CA LEU A 212 23.55 -12.16 8.17
C LEU A 212 23.63 -13.50 8.88
N ARG A 213 23.29 -13.50 10.17
CA ARG A 213 23.01 -14.67 11.00
C ARG A 213 21.53 -14.76 11.33
N GLY A 214 21.05 -15.96 11.63
CA GLY A 214 19.66 -16.23 11.96
C GLY A 214 19.48 -16.50 13.44
N ALA A 215 18.81 -15.59 14.15
CA ALA A 215 18.30 -15.83 15.48
C ALA A 215 16.98 -16.59 15.39
N VAL A 216 16.88 -17.72 16.08
CA VAL A 216 15.63 -18.44 16.27
C VAL A 216 14.75 -17.65 17.23
N THR A 217 13.50 -17.37 16.85
CA THR A 217 12.51 -16.68 17.70
C THR A 217 11.60 -17.67 18.44
N GLU A 218 11.02 -17.24 19.55
CA GLU A 218 10.16 -18.09 20.38
C GLU A 218 8.85 -18.50 19.69
N ASN A 219 8.37 -17.66 18.76
CA ASN A 219 7.16 -17.90 17.97
C ASN A 219 7.20 -17.15 16.63
N LEU A 220 6.11 -17.23 15.86
CA LEU A 220 5.99 -16.69 14.51
C LEU A 220 5.48 -15.23 14.45
N THR A 221 5.33 -14.53 15.57
CA THR A 221 4.99 -13.09 15.54
C THR A 221 6.20 -12.22 15.27
N GLU A 222 6.00 -11.12 14.55
CA GLU A 222 7.07 -10.15 14.24
C GLU A 222 7.70 -9.53 15.49
N SER A 223 6.97 -9.42 16.60
CA SER A 223 7.51 -8.96 17.89
C SER A 223 8.18 -10.07 18.72
N SER A 224 8.26 -11.30 18.21
CA SER A 224 8.76 -12.44 18.96
C SER A 224 10.23 -12.24 19.33
N PRO A 225 10.59 -12.40 20.62
CA PRO A 225 11.99 -12.32 21.04
C PRO A 225 12.78 -13.53 20.54
N ALA A 226 14.09 -13.38 20.47
CA ALA A 226 15.00 -14.50 20.21
C ALA A 226 15.02 -15.48 21.40
N VAL A 227 15.03 -16.79 21.10
CA VAL A 227 15.22 -17.84 22.11
C VAL A 227 16.57 -17.66 22.80
N LYS A 228 16.60 -17.75 24.12
CA LYS A 228 17.85 -17.65 24.91
C LYS A 228 18.63 -18.97 24.92
N GLY A 229 19.96 -18.87 25.04
CA GLY A 229 20.84 -20.02 25.28
C GLY A 229 21.35 -20.69 23.99
N PRO A 230 21.68 -22.00 24.05
CA PRO A 230 22.58 -22.66 23.08
C PRO A 230 22.05 -22.68 21.63
N LYS A 231 20.75 -22.42 21.43
CA LYS A 231 20.15 -22.36 20.10
C LYS A 231 20.57 -21.12 19.32
N ASN A 232 20.91 -20.01 19.99
CA ASN A 232 21.40 -18.79 19.36
C ASN A 232 22.86 -18.47 19.76
N GLU A 233 23.55 -19.42 20.39
CA GLU A 233 24.92 -19.25 20.91
C GLU A 233 25.83 -20.40 20.42
N PRO A 234 26.36 -20.34 19.18
CA PRO A 234 26.22 -19.25 18.20
C PRO A 234 24.98 -19.36 17.30
N MET A 235 24.55 -18.23 16.73
CA MET A 235 23.54 -18.18 15.67
C MET A 235 24.05 -18.79 14.35
N GLN A 236 23.14 -19.40 13.60
CA GLN A 236 23.42 -19.99 12.29
C GLN A 236 23.69 -18.92 11.23
N ALA A 237 24.46 -19.26 10.20
CA ALA A 237 24.56 -18.42 9.01
C ALA A 237 23.20 -18.34 8.30
N LEU A 238 22.81 -17.14 7.86
CA LEU A 238 21.50 -16.88 7.26
C LEU A 238 21.58 -16.36 5.83
N ALA A 239 22.55 -15.49 5.54
CA ALA A 239 22.81 -14.98 4.21
C ALA A 239 24.31 -14.73 3.99
N TRP A 240 24.85 -15.13 2.85
CA TRP A 240 26.28 -15.00 2.54
C TRP A 240 26.55 -14.94 1.04
N LEU A 241 27.68 -14.34 0.65
CA LEU A 241 28.30 -14.52 -0.67
C LEU A 241 29.23 -15.74 -0.64
N TYR A 242 29.40 -16.44 -1.75
CA TYR A 242 30.24 -17.63 -1.86
C TYR A 242 30.93 -17.73 -3.23
N HIS A 243 32.25 -17.90 -3.24
CA HIS A 243 33.00 -18.19 -4.45
C HIS A 243 32.96 -19.68 -4.77
N TYR A 244 32.42 -20.03 -5.93
CA TYR A 244 32.27 -21.41 -6.36
C TYR A 244 33.16 -21.75 -7.56
N THR A 245 33.54 -23.02 -7.67
CA THR A 245 34.18 -23.58 -8.86
C THR A 245 33.12 -24.24 -9.74
N ALA A 246 33.11 -23.91 -11.03
CA ALA A 246 32.12 -24.39 -11.97
C ALA A 246 32.13 -25.93 -12.14
N PRO A 247 31.04 -26.53 -12.64
CA PRO A 247 30.93 -27.98 -12.84
C PRO A 247 32.05 -28.61 -13.66
N ASP A 248 32.59 -27.92 -14.66
CA ASP A 248 33.71 -28.40 -15.49
C ASP A 248 35.09 -28.21 -14.85
N GLY A 249 35.17 -27.56 -13.68
CA GLY A 249 36.39 -27.30 -12.93
C GLY A 249 37.26 -26.17 -13.50
N LYS A 250 36.84 -25.46 -14.55
CA LYS A 250 37.69 -24.50 -15.29
C LYS A 250 37.50 -23.05 -14.87
N THR A 251 36.28 -22.65 -14.54
CA THR A 251 35.96 -21.27 -14.17
C THR A 251 35.57 -21.17 -12.70
N GLN A 252 35.71 -19.97 -12.15
CA GLN A 252 35.12 -19.60 -10.87
C GLN A 252 33.92 -18.71 -11.14
N GLY A 253 32.94 -18.76 -10.24
CA GLY A 253 31.83 -17.83 -10.20
C GLY A 253 31.55 -17.41 -8.76
N GLU A 254 30.55 -16.56 -8.59
CA GLU A 254 30.11 -16.09 -7.28
C GLU A 254 28.62 -16.34 -7.12
N SER A 255 28.21 -16.74 -5.92
CA SER A 255 26.82 -16.85 -5.57
C SER A 255 26.49 -16.04 -4.33
N PHE A 256 25.22 -15.67 -4.20
CA PHE A 256 24.62 -15.26 -2.95
C PHE A 256 23.65 -16.37 -2.52
N CYS A 257 23.68 -16.76 -1.25
CA CYS A 257 22.75 -17.72 -0.69
C CYS A 257 22.08 -17.12 0.53
N THR A 258 20.77 -17.32 0.66
CA THR A 258 20.07 -17.16 1.94
C THR A 258 19.23 -18.39 2.26
N THR A 259 19.21 -18.79 3.52
CA THR A 259 18.33 -19.86 4.00
C THR A 259 16.91 -19.37 4.30
N MET A 260 16.57 -18.10 4.05
CA MET A 260 15.18 -17.61 4.02
C MET A 260 14.61 -17.76 2.62
N GLY A 261 13.29 -17.61 2.49
CA GLY A 261 12.67 -17.46 1.17
C GLY A 261 11.44 -18.31 0.92
N ALA A 262 10.64 -18.59 1.95
CA ALA A 262 9.23 -18.88 1.68
C ALA A 262 8.54 -17.65 1.10
N SER A 263 7.50 -17.84 0.29
CA SER A 263 6.73 -16.71 -0.24
C SER A 263 6.26 -15.75 0.85
N VAL A 264 5.86 -16.25 2.02
CA VAL A 264 5.45 -15.44 3.17
C VAL A 264 6.57 -14.64 3.82
N ASP A 265 7.83 -15.09 3.73
CA ASP A 265 8.98 -14.32 4.25
C ASP A 265 9.17 -13.03 3.42
N PHE A 266 8.79 -13.03 2.15
CA PHE A 266 8.89 -11.86 1.26
C PHE A 266 7.83 -10.78 1.51
N ASN A 267 6.96 -10.95 2.50
CA ASN A 267 6.20 -9.82 3.06
C ASN A 267 7.15 -8.80 3.71
N ASP A 268 8.28 -9.25 4.24
CA ASP A 268 9.34 -8.39 4.74
C ASP A 268 9.97 -7.58 3.60
N GLU A 269 10.01 -6.26 3.76
CA GLU A 269 10.59 -5.34 2.77
C GLU A 269 12.10 -5.51 2.64
N ASP A 270 12.79 -5.76 3.75
CA ASP A 270 14.23 -5.86 3.83
C ASP A 270 14.75 -7.18 3.24
N LEU A 271 13.99 -8.28 3.31
CA LEU A 271 14.31 -9.49 2.57
C LEU A 271 14.27 -9.27 1.05
N ARG A 272 13.24 -8.60 0.55
CA ARG A 272 13.15 -8.25 -0.88
C ARG A 272 14.33 -7.37 -1.30
N ARG A 273 14.67 -6.38 -0.48
CA ARG A 273 15.83 -5.51 -0.70
C ARG A 273 17.14 -6.26 -0.72
N LEU A 274 17.34 -7.21 0.19
CA LEU A 274 18.53 -8.04 0.23
C LEU A 274 18.72 -8.81 -1.09
N ILE A 275 17.66 -9.42 -1.62
CA ILE A 275 17.72 -10.14 -2.91
C ILE A 275 17.98 -9.19 -4.09
N VAL A 276 17.31 -8.03 -4.13
CA VAL A 276 17.55 -7.03 -5.17
C VAL A 276 19.00 -6.53 -5.12
N ASN A 277 19.51 -6.17 -3.95
CA ASN A 277 20.89 -5.71 -3.77
C ASN A 277 21.90 -6.79 -4.18
N ALA A 278 21.64 -8.06 -3.88
CA ALA A 278 22.45 -9.18 -4.37
C ALA A 278 22.45 -9.26 -5.90
N ALA A 279 21.30 -9.03 -6.55
CA ALA A 279 21.23 -9.01 -8.01
C ALA A 279 22.07 -7.87 -8.63
N TYR A 280 22.01 -6.67 -8.04
CA TYR A 280 22.88 -5.54 -8.43
C TYR A 280 24.36 -5.91 -8.28
N HIS A 281 24.76 -6.35 -7.08
CA HIS A 281 26.13 -6.69 -6.75
C HIS A 281 26.71 -7.73 -7.71
N LEU A 282 26.01 -8.85 -7.87
CA LEU A 282 26.47 -9.98 -8.68
C LEU A 282 26.50 -9.69 -10.18
N THR A 283 25.71 -8.72 -10.66
CA THR A 283 25.70 -8.32 -12.07
C THR A 283 26.64 -7.14 -12.38
N GLY A 284 27.41 -6.69 -11.38
CA GLY A 284 28.35 -5.57 -11.50
C GLY A 284 27.67 -4.21 -11.64
N VAL A 285 26.40 -4.11 -11.26
CA VAL A 285 25.66 -2.83 -11.22
C VAL A 285 25.81 -2.24 -9.82
N GLU A 286 26.02 -0.92 -9.72
CA GLU A 286 26.16 -0.28 -8.42
C GLU A 286 24.87 -0.42 -7.59
N VAL A 287 24.98 -0.98 -6.39
CA VAL A 287 23.84 -1.13 -5.47
C VAL A 287 23.35 0.25 -5.02
N PRO A 288 22.08 0.63 -5.23
CA PRO A 288 21.57 1.96 -4.85
C PRO A 288 21.58 2.17 -3.33
N ALA A 289 21.58 3.44 -2.88
CA ALA A 289 21.51 3.82 -1.45
C ALA A 289 20.36 3.13 -0.69
N LYS A 290 19.21 2.99 -1.35
CA LYS A 290 18.06 2.22 -0.89
C LYS A 290 17.27 1.75 -2.11
N ALA A 291 17.34 0.46 -2.45
CA ALA A 291 16.55 -0.09 -3.55
C ALA A 291 15.05 -0.02 -3.21
N ASP A 292 14.25 0.46 -4.18
CA ASP A 292 12.79 0.42 -4.12
C ASP A 292 12.30 -1.01 -4.41
N VAL A 293 11.76 -1.64 -3.38
CA VAL A 293 11.28 -3.03 -3.43
C VAL A 293 9.81 -3.16 -3.05
N ALA A 294 9.06 -2.05 -3.12
CA ALA A 294 7.62 -2.12 -3.01
C ALA A 294 7.06 -3.05 -4.09
N PHE A 295 5.99 -3.77 -3.78
CA PHE A 295 5.39 -4.68 -4.74
C PHE A 295 4.91 -3.91 -5.98
N VAL A 296 5.07 -4.52 -7.15
CA VAL A 296 4.54 -3.96 -8.41
C VAL A 296 3.05 -4.26 -8.55
N ASP A 297 2.66 -5.48 -8.20
CA ASP A 297 1.27 -5.95 -8.15
C ASP A 297 0.99 -6.45 -6.73
N PRO A 298 -0.27 -6.53 -6.27
CA PRO A 298 -0.60 -7.10 -4.97
C PRO A 298 0.08 -8.45 -4.75
N PHE A 299 0.66 -8.68 -3.58
CA PHE A 299 1.31 -9.95 -3.26
C PHE A 299 0.66 -10.52 -2.00
N GLN A 300 -0.09 -11.61 -2.16
CA GLN A 300 -0.78 -12.31 -1.09
C GLN A 300 -0.25 -13.75 -1.03
N PRO A 301 0.97 -13.92 -0.49
CA PRO A 301 1.63 -15.23 -0.49
C PRO A 301 0.87 -16.21 0.39
N THR A 302 0.89 -17.48 -0.01
CA THR A 302 0.28 -18.56 0.76
C THR A 302 1.29 -19.17 1.73
N PHE A 303 0.82 -19.56 2.92
CA PHE A 303 1.68 -20.18 3.92
C PHE A 303 2.28 -21.50 3.40
N TYR A 304 3.55 -21.75 3.75
CA TYR A 304 4.31 -22.88 3.22
C TYR A 304 3.85 -24.23 3.79
N GLY A 305 4.00 -25.29 3.00
CA GLY A 305 3.65 -26.66 3.33
C GLY A 305 3.38 -27.52 2.10
N PHE A 306 3.37 -28.84 2.26
CA PHE A 306 3.18 -29.78 1.16
C PHE A 306 1.70 -29.94 0.76
N ILE A 307 1.38 -29.59 -0.48
CA ILE A 307 0.07 -29.89 -1.08
C ILE A 307 0.14 -31.28 -1.71
N LYS A 308 -0.41 -32.29 -1.03
CA LYS A 308 -0.33 -33.70 -1.45
C LYS A 308 -1.43 -34.14 -2.42
N ASP A 309 -2.50 -33.36 -2.54
CA ASP A 309 -3.58 -33.64 -3.48
C ASP A 309 -3.09 -33.42 -4.92
N SER A 310 -2.96 -34.52 -5.68
CA SER A 310 -2.51 -34.49 -7.08
C SER A 310 -3.51 -33.80 -8.01
N GLY A 311 -4.77 -33.65 -7.60
CA GLY A 311 -5.79 -32.92 -8.34
C GLY A 311 -5.72 -31.40 -8.16
N TYR A 312 -5.06 -30.90 -7.11
CA TYR A 312 -5.16 -29.51 -6.70
C TYR A 312 -4.66 -28.53 -7.77
N PHE A 313 -3.41 -28.67 -8.21
CA PHE A 313 -2.83 -27.78 -9.22
C PHE A 313 -3.51 -27.96 -10.59
N LYS A 314 -3.90 -29.19 -10.93
CA LYS A 314 -4.67 -29.50 -12.14
C LYS A 314 -6.05 -28.86 -12.17
N GLN A 315 -6.68 -28.62 -11.02
CA GLN A 315 -7.96 -27.92 -10.94
C GLN A 315 -7.78 -26.41 -11.06
N ARG A 316 -6.71 -25.85 -10.48
CA ARG A 316 -6.39 -24.41 -10.59
C ARG A 316 -5.95 -24.00 -11.99
N LYS A 317 -5.20 -24.87 -12.69
CA LYS A 317 -4.76 -24.69 -14.09
C LYS A 317 -4.03 -23.38 -14.37
N LEU A 318 -3.37 -22.80 -13.36
CA LEU A 318 -2.59 -21.58 -13.54
C LEU A 318 -1.40 -21.86 -14.46
N LYS A 319 -1.13 -20.93 -15.37
CA LYS A 319 -0.04 -20.95 -16.35
C LYS A 319 0.89 -19.76 -16.13
N PRO A 320 2.12 -19.78 -16.68
CA PRO A 320 3.06 -18.67 -16.53
C PRO A 320 2.46 -17.28 -16.85
N GLY A 321 1.69 -17.16 -17.93
CA GLY A 321 1.05 -15.90 -18.34
C GLY A 321 0.03 -15.32 -17.34
N ASP A 322 -0.54 -16.13 -16.46
CA ASP A 322 -1.50 -15.67 -15.44
C ASP A 322 -0.82 -14.79 -14.38
N PHE A 323 0.51 -14.83 -14.28
CA PHE A 323 1.32 -14.00 -13.40
C PHE A 323 1.88 -12.74 -14.09
N SER A 324 1.36 -12.36 -15.26
CA SER A 324 1.74 -11.13 -15.97
C SER A 324 1.52 -9.85 -15.14
N THR A 325 2.09 -8.72 -15.58
CA THR A 325 1.91 -7.42 -14.87
C THR A 325 0.43 -7.06 -14.78
N GLY A 326 -0.01 -6.60 -13.61
CA GLY A 326 -1.43 -6.37 -13.30
C GLY A 326 -2.14 -7.59 -12.73
N ASN A 327 -1.52 -8.77 -12.73
CA ASN A 327 -2.12 -10.02 -12.23
C ASN A 327 -1.21 -10.70 -11.20
N SER A 328 -1.77 -11.05 -10.04
CA SER A 328 -1.07 -11.82 -9.00
C SER A 328 -1.97 -12.92 -8.43
N PRO A 329 -2.23 -13.98 -9.20
CA PRO A 329 -3.07 -15.06 -8.74
C PRO A 329 -2.43 -15.76 -7.53
N SER A 330 -3.22 -15.98 -6.47
CA SER A 330 -2.80 -16.84 -5.36
C SER A 330 -2.87 -18.31 -5.76
N MET A 331 -1.84 -19.11 -5.42
CA MET A 331 -1.89 -20.57 -5.52
C MET A 331 -2.88 -21.18 -4.50
N GLY A 332 -3.36 -20.38 -3.56
CA GLY A 332 -4.26 -20.75 -2.46
C GLY A 332 -3.76 -21.90 -1.59
N LEU A 333 -4.57 -22.28 -0.61
CA LEU A 333 -4.38 -23.50 0.17
C LEU A 333 -5.62 -24.40 0.04
N PRO A 334 -5.47 -25.73 -0.02
CA PRO A 334 -6.55 -26.67 0.26
C PRO A 334 -7.18 -26.34 1.62
N GLU A 335 -8.50 -26.52 1.74
CA GLU A 335 -9.27 -26.13 2.92
C GLU A 335 -8.73 -26.72 4.24
N SER A 336 -8.30 -27.98 4.21
CA SER A 336 -7.70 -28.65 5.37
C SER A 336 -6.40 -27.97 5.83
N MET A 337 -5.54 -27.58 4.88
CA MET A 337 -4.30 -26.88 5.18
C MET A 337 -4.57 -25.43 5.59
N ALA A 338 -5.57 -24.76 5.00
CA ALA A 338 -5.98 -23.42 5.44
C ALA A 338 -6.43 -23.43 6.93
N LYS A 339 -7.21 -24.44 7.33
CA LYS A 339 -7.61 -24.67 8.72
C LYS A 339 -6.42 -24.98 9.64
N GLU A 340 -5.48 -25.81 9.21
CA GLU A 340 -4.22 -26.07 9.94
C GLU A 340 -3.44 -24.77 10.16
N VAL A 341 -3.21 -23.99 9.11
CA VAL A 341 -2.46 -22.73 9.15
C VAL A 341 -3.12 -21.71 10.08
N ALA A 342 -4.44 -21.58 10.02
CA ALA A 342 -5.19 -20.70 10.91
C ALA A 342 -5.08 -21.07 12.41
N SER A 343 -4.68 -22.32 12.72
CA SER A 343 -4.45 -22.78 14.09
C SER A 343 -3.03 -22.53 14.61
N ILE A 344 -2.09 -22.15 13.74
CA ILE A 344 -0.69 -21.92 14.12
C ILE A 344 -0.55 -20.58 14.83
N ALA A 345 -0.12 -20.60 16.09
CA ALA A 345 0.09 -19.39 16.88
C ALA A 345 1.16 -18.48 16.26
N GLY A 346 0.84 -17.20 16.12
CA GLY A 346 1.76 -16.18 15.62
C GLY A 346 1.84 -16.08 14.10
N VAL A 347 1.30 -17.04 13.34
CA VAL A 347 1.03 -16.82 11.92
C VAL A 347 -0.07 -15.77 11.82
N PRO A 348 0.11 -14.69 11.06
CA PRO A 348 -0.97 -13.76 10.78
C PRO A 348 -2.16 -14.55 10.25
N LYS A 349 -3.32 -14.46 10.93
CA LYS A 349 -4.53 -15.15 10.45
C LYS A 349 -4.74 -14.74 8.99
N PRO A 350 -5.13 -15.67 8.08
CA PRO A 350 -5.58 -15.26 6.77
C PRO A 350 -6.63 -14.21 7.04
N ALA A 351 -6.35 -12.97 6.66
CA ALA A 351 -7.36 -11.95 6.77
C ALA A 351 -8.55 -12.50 5.98
N GLU A 352 -9.72 -12.62 6.63
CA GLU A 352 -10.99 -12.70 5.89
C GLU A 352 -10.96 -11.52 4.94
N SER A 353 -10.53 -11.77 3.70
CA SER A 353 -10.16 -10.73 2.74
C SER A 353 -9.61 -9.47 3.42
N ALA A 354 -8.32 -9.43 3.75
CA ALA A 354 -7.62 -8.18 3.50
C ALA A 354 -7.71 -8.06 1.98
N GLU A 355 -8.79 -7.44 1.51
CA GLU A 355 -8.97 -7.01 0.15
C GLU A 355 -7.61 -6.48 -0.29
N ALA A 356 -7.11 -6.98 -1.42
CA ALA A 356 -5.98 -6.34 -2.06
C ALA A 356 -6.33 -4.85 -2.09
N LYS A 357 -5.62 -4.02 -1.32
CA LYS A 357 -5.88 -2.59 -1.26
C LYS A 357 -5.88 -2.11 -2.70
N PRO A 358 -7.04 -1.72 -3.27
CA PRO A 358 -7.07 -1.32 -4.65
C PRO A 358 -6.10 -0.14 -4.81
N PRO A 359 -5.38 -0.03 -5.93
CA PRO A 359 -4.29 0.94 -6.14
C PRO A 359 -4.68 2.42 -5.99
N HIS A 360 -5.96 2.69 -5.72
CA HIS A 360 -6.55 4.02 -5.57
C HIS A 360 -7.07 4.30 -4.15
N GLN A 361 -6.93 3.38 -3.19
CA GLN A 361 -7.41 3.61 -1.83
C GLN A 361 -6.33 4.33 -1.00
N PRO A 362 -6.60 5.54 -0.49
CA PRO A 362 -5.78 6.08 0.57
C PRO A 362 -5.96 5.24 1.82
N THR A 363 -4.89 4.63 2.30
CA THR A 363 -4.94 3.73 3.48
C THR A 363 -3.95 4.12 4.56
N ASP A 364 -3.23 5.22 4.36
CA ASP A 364 -2.31 5.75 5.33
C ASP A 364 -3.12 6.43 6.43
N GLU A 365 -2.99 5.90 7.65
CA GLU A 365 -3.47 6.59 8.84
C GLU A 365 -2.55 7.77 9.15
N PRO A 366 -3.08 8.89 9.66
CA PRO A 366 -2.27 10.03 10.01
C PRO A 366 -1.35 9.68 11.19
N PRO A 367 -0.05 10.00 11.12
CA PRO A 367 0.84 9.87 12.25
C PRO A 367 0.39 10.78 13.41
N VAL A 368 0.85 10.47 14.62
CA VAL A 368 0.65 11.35 15.78
C VAL A 368 1.37 12.67 15.54
N ALA A 369 0.68 13.79 15.79
CA ALA A 369 1.26 15.11 15.62
C ALA A 369 2.26 15.43 16.75
N ALA A 370 3.48 15.82 16.36
CA ALA A 370 4.49 16.31 17.30
C ALA A 370 4.42 17.83 17.52
N THR A 371 3.80 18.56 16.59
CA THR A 371 3.66 20.02 16.60
C THR A 371 2.29 20.40 16.05
N VAL A 372 1.82 21.62 16.30
CA VAL A 372 0.51 22.11 15.89
C VAL A 372 0.68 23.37 15.04
N ARG A 373 -0.03 23.44 13.89
CA ARG A 373 -0.06 24.66 13.06
C ARG A 373 -0.73 25.80 13.83
N SER A 374 -0.39 27.04 13.48
CA SER A 374 -1.01 28.22 14.10
C SER A 374 -2.53 28.21 13.87
N GLN A 375 -3.28 28.42 14.95
CA GLN A 375 -4.75 28.51 14.89
C GLN A 375 -5.25 29.93 14.61
N SER A 376 -4.35 30.91 14.58
CA SER A 376 -4.66 32.33 14.38
C SER A 376 -5.09 32.62 12.94
N VAL A 377 -5.94 33.63 12.78
CA VAL A 377 -6.30 34.16 11.45
C VAL A 377 -5.11 34.91 10.86
N ALA A 378 -4.63 34.45 9.72
CA ALA A 378 -3.56 35.07 8.93
C ALA A 378 -3.77 34.72 7.44
N PRO A 379 -3.21 35.45 6.46
CA PRO A 379 -3.26 35.03 5.05
C PRO A 379 -2.72 33.60 4.86
N PRO A 380 -3.24 32.84 3.87
CA PRO A 380 -2.86 31.45 3.68
C PRO A 380 -1.41 31.30 3.25
N GLU A 381 -0.77 30.20 3.68
CA GLU A 381 0.56 29.82 3.24
C GLU A 381 0.56 29.37 1.78
N LYS A 382 1.73 29.48 1.13
CA LYS A 382 1.88 29.00 -0.25
C LYS A 382 1.75 27.47 -0.30
N GLY A 383 0.86 26.97 -1.14
CA GLY A 383 0.57 25.55 -1.31
C GLY A 383 -0.31 24.96 -0.21
N GLU A 384 -0.94 25.81 0.63
CA GLU A 384 -1.79 25.36 1.72
C GLU A 384 -2.98 24.54 1.22
N ARG A 385 -3.22 23.41 1.89
CA ARG A 385 -4.32 22.49 1.56
C ARG A 385 -5.49 22.64 2.52
N ILE A 386 -6.61 23.11 2.00
CA ILE A 386 -7.82 23.44 2.75
C ILE A 386 -8.86 22.35 2.47
N VAL A 387 -9.36 21.72 3.54
CA VAL A 387 -10.36 20.67 3.43
C VAL A 387 -11.60 21.03 4.24
N LEU A 388 -12.77 21.07 3.60
CA LEU A 388 -14.04 21.21 4.30
C LEU A 388 -14.56 19.83 4.73
N VAL A 389 -15.08 19.73 5.94
CA VAL A 389 -15.75 18.54 6.48
C VAL A 389 -17.05 18.94 7.15
N GLY A 390 -18.03 18.03 7.17
CA GLY A 390 -19.29 18.24 7.88
C GLY A 390 -20.52 18.06 7.00
N ASN A 391 -21.60 18.73 7.35
CA ASN A 391 -22.94 18.42 6.84
C ASN A 391 -23.25 19.05 5.47
N GLY A 392 -24.54 19.08 5.12
CA GLY A 392 -25.03 19.58 3.85
C GLY A 392 -24.70 21.04 3.54
N LEU A 393 -24.40 21.89 4.54
CA LEU A 393 -23.94 23.25 4.29
C LEU A 393 -22.57 23.25 3.58
N ALA A 394 -21.68 22.33 3.95
CA ALA A 394 -20.42 22.13 3.23
C ALA A 394 -20.68 21.44 1.89
N GLU A 395 -21.34 20.27 1.89
CA GLU A 395 -21.52 19.46 0.67
C GLU A 395 -22.15 20.24 -0.47
N ARG A 396 -23.19 21.04 -0.20
CA ARG A 396 -24.01 21.63 -1.25
C ARG A 396 -23.26 22.70 -2.07
N ASP A 397 -22.18 23.28 -1.54
CA ASP A 397 -21.31 24.16 -2.34
C ASP A 397 -20.59 23.40 -3.47
N THR A 398 -20.51 22.06 -3.46
CA THR A 398 -19.97 21.30 -4.61
C THR A 398 -20.72 21.54 -5.92
N TRP A 399 -21.98 22.01 -5.86
CA TRP A 399 -22.80 22.34 -7.02
C TRP A 399 -22.60 23.78 -7.52
N TYR A 400 -22.13 24.66 -6.62
CA TYR A 400 -22.02 26.10 -6.88
C TYR A 400 -20.58 26.61 -6.88
N SER A 401 -19.65 25.91 -6.25
CA SER A 401 -18.20 26.17 -6.20
C SER A 401 -17.83 27.60 -5.78
N ARG A 402 -18.65 28.25 -4.93
CA ARG A 402 -18.46 29.67 -4.62
C ARG A 402 -17.40 29.90 -3.54
N ILE A 403 -17.25 28.99 -2.58
CA ILE A 403 -16.26 29.13 -1.50
C ILE A 403 -14.84 29.11 -2.06
N GLU A 404 -14.50 28.11 -2.87
CA GLU A 404 -13.17 28.04 -3.46
C GLU A 404 -12.93 29.20 -4.43
N THR A 405 -13.92 29.55 -5.25
CA THR A 405 -13.81 30.70 -6.18
C THR A 405 -13.41 31.97 -5.44
N GLU A 406 -14.07 32.28 -4.32
CA GLU A 406 -13.74 33.46 -3.51
C GLU A 406 -12.31 33.43 -2.97
N LEU A 407 -11.82 32.26 -2.56
CA LEU A 407 -10.44 32.09 -2.10
C LEU A 407 -9.42 32.28 -3.23
N GLN A 408 -9.67 31.69 -4.41
CA GLN A 408 -8.79 31.83 -5.57
C GLN A 408 -8.74 33.27 -6.10
N LEU A 409 -9.85 34.02 -6.00
CA LEU A 409 -9.88 35.44 -6.38
C LEU A 409 -9.07 36.33 -5.43
N ARG A 410 -9.06 36.01 -4.13
CA ARG A 410 -8.30 36.77 -3.12
C ARG A 410 -6.81 36.40 -3.07
N TYR A 411 -6.48 35.13 -3.33
CA TYR A 411 -5.14 34.60 -3.15
C TYR A 411 -4.60 33.85 -4.39
N PRO A 412 -4.57 34.49 -5.57
CA PRO A 412 -4.25 33.82 -6.85
C PRO A 412 -2.84 33.23 -6.90
N ASP A 413 -1.88 33.81 -6.19
CA ASP A 413 -0.47 33.39 -6.22
C ASP A 413 -0.10 32.41 -5.10
N SER A 414 -1.04 32.13 -4.18
CA SER A 414 -0.79 31.22 -3.05
C SER A 414 -0.81 29.76 -3.46
N GLY A 415 -1.32 29.41 -4.65
CA GLY A 415 -1.36 28.02 -5.12
C GLY A 415 -2.17 27.10 -4.19
N LEU A 416 -3.31 27.61 -3.71
CA LEU A 416 -4.17 26.91 -2.75
C LEU A 416 -4.74 25.64 -3.37
N ILE A 417 -4.79 24.58 -2.56
CA ILE A 417 -5.46 23.33 -2.92
C ILE A 417 -6.68 23.19 -2.03
N PHE A 418 -7.85 23.16 -2.63
CA PHE A 418 -9.11 23.08 -1.90
C PHE A 418 -9.85 21.78 -2.22
N ARG A 419 -10.39 21.15 -1.18
CA ARG A 419 -11.25 19.96 -1.31
C ARG A 419 -12.44 20.06 -0.37
N ASN A 420 -13.60 19.66 -0.86
CA ASN A 420 -14.82 19.58 -0.08
C ASN A 420 -15.14 18.10 0.17
N MET A 421 -15.13 17.71 1.43
CA MET A 421 -15.52 16.38 1.91
C MET A 421 -16.81 16.45 2.74
N GLY A 422 -17.60 17.52 2.59
CA GLY A 422 -18.91 17.60 3.22
C GLY A 422 -19.84 16.52 2.68
N HIS A 423 -20.69 15.98 3.54
CA HIS A 423 -21.74 15.04 3.17
C HIS A 423 -22.98 15.27 4.06
N VAL A 424 -24.17 15.33 3.46
CA VAL A 424 -25.43 15.49 4.17
C VAL A 424 -25.56 14.39 5.23
N GLY A 425 -26.02 14.78 6.42
CA GLY A 425 -26.19 13.89 7.56
C GLY A 425 -24.94 13.71 8.44
N ASP A 426 -23.75 14.11 7.99
CA ASP A 426 -22.53 13.98 8.79
C ASP A 426 -22.58 14.85 10.05
N THR A 427 -22.13 14.28 11.17
CA THR A 427 -21.87 14.98 12.45
C THR A 427 -20.36 14.95 12.76
N PRO A 428 -19.87 15.55 13.86
CA PRO A 428 -18.45 15.46 14.20
C PRO A 428 -17.96 14.02 14.29
N GLY A 429 -18.75 13.12 14.88
CA GLY A 429 -18.40 11.72 15.16
C GLY A 429 -19.09 10.67 14.29
N PHE A 430 -20.29 10.93 13.74
CA PHE A 430 -21.06 9.97 12.95
C PHE A 430 -21.05 10.33 11.45
N ARG A 431 -20.41 9.49 10.64
CA ARG A 431 -20.23 9.64 9.18
C ARG A 431 -20.36 8.27 8.48
N PRO A 432 -21.57 7.71 8.43
CA PRO A 432 -21.79 6.38 7.87
C PRO A 432 -21.49 6.36 6.38
N HIS A 433 -20.97 5.23 5.89
CA HIS A 433 -20.80 5.00 4.46
C HIS A 433 -20.95 3.51 4.18
N PRO A 434 -21.73 3.11 3.14
CA PRO A 434 -22.02 1.71 2.87
C PRO A 434 -20.76 0.89 2.55
N SER A 435 -19.73 1.54 1.99
CA SER A 435 -18.46 0.91 1.65
C SER A 435 -17.36 1.07 2.71
N ARG A 436 -17.71 1.40 3.97
CA ARG A 436 -16.76 1.41 5.11
C ARG A 436 -17.17 0.37 6.13
N ALA A 437 -16.20 -0.24 6.83
CA ALA A 437 -16.48 -1.12 7.98
C ALA A 437 -16.83 -0.36 9.28
N SER A 438 -16.61 0.96 9.31
CA SER A 438 -16.95 1.84 10.43
C SER A 438 -17.68 3.07 9.94
N GLN A 439 -18.69 3.49 10.70
CA GLN A 439 -19.44 4.74 10.53
C GLN A 439 -18.88 5.89 11.36
N TRP A 440 -17.82 5.64 12.14
CA TRP A 440 -17.28 6.60 13.08
C TRP A 440 -16.16 7.42 12.44
N ALA A 441 -16.18 8.73 12.67
CA ALA A 441 -15.19 9.65 12.11
C ALA A 441 -13.82 9.54 12.78
N PHE A 442 -13.80 9.11 14.04
CA PHE A 442 -12.60 8.89 14.85
C PHE A 442 -12.85 7.81 15.91
N PRO A 443 -11.80 7.18 16.47
CA PRO A 443 -11.96 6.18 17.52
C PRO A 443 -12.64 6.75 18.78
N GLY A 444 -13.68 6.09 19.28
CA GLY A 444 -14.42 6.50 20.49
C GLY A 444 -15.63 7.40 20.21
N ALA A 445 -15.89 7.76 18.94
CA ALA A 445 -17.05 8.58 18.59
C ALA A 445 -18.40 7.88 18.86
N GLU A 446 -18.43 6.55 18.94
CA GLU A 446 -19.61 5.76 19.27
C GLU A 446 -20.22 6.13 20.63
N ALA A 447 -19.42 6.65 21.55
CA ALA A 447 -19.86 7.06 22.88
C ALA A 447 -20.93 8.17 22.84
N PHE A 448 -20.98 8.96 21.76
CA PHE A 448 -21.91 10.08 21.60
C PHE A 448 -23.21 9.70 20.87
N HIS A 449 -23.26 8.51 20.27
CA HIS A 449 -24.43 7.99 19.54
C HIS A 449 -24.74 6.53 19.94
N PRO A 450 -25.06 6.26 21.22
CA PRO A 450 -25.39 4.91 21.68
C PRO A 450 -26.65 4.33 21.02
N ASP A 451 -27.46 5.19 20.38
CA ASP A 451 -28.62 4.85 19.58
C ASP A 451 -28.29 4.38 18.15
N LYS A 452 -27.05 4.58 17.67
CA LYS A 452 -26.63 4.29 16.29
C LYS A 452 -25.57 3.20 16.21
N MET A 453 -25.74 2.11 16.97
CA MET A 453 -24.73 1.04 17.03
C MET A 453 -24.77 0.04 15.86
N VAL A 454 -25.85 0.06 15.06
CA VAL A 454 -26.00 -0.86 13.93
C VAL A 454 -25.33 -0.28 12.69
N HIS A 455 -24.31 -0.97 12.19
CA HIS A 455 -23.65 -0.65 10.93
C HIS A 455 -23.42 -1.92 10.12
N ASN A 456 -23.93 -1.94 8.88
CA ASN A 456 -23.82 -3.08 7.96
C ASN A 456 -22.91 -2.77 6.77
N GLY A 457 -22.23 -1.62 6.77
CA GLY A 457 -21.34 -1.26 5.68
C GLY A 457 -20.16 -2.20 5.61
N GLN A 458 -19.80 -2.60 4.38
CA GLN A 458 -18.67 -3.45 4.08
C GLN A 458 -17.98 -2.89 2.83
N GLY A 459 -16.66 -2.79 2.87
CA GLY A 459 -15.85 -2.34 1.74
C GLY A 459 -14.59 -1.60 2.15
N PHE A 460 -13.90 -1.10 1.15
CA PHE A 460 -12.58 -0.48 1.21
C PHE A 460 -12.62 1.05 1.04
N TYR A 461 -13.73 1.73 1.29
CA TYR A 461 -13.71 3.19 1.19
C TYR A 461 -12.87 3.76 2.34
N ALA A 462 -12.02 4.75 2.04
CA ALA A 462 -11.12 5.31 3.05
C ALA A 462 -11.89 5.94 4.21
N THR A 463 -11.35 5.79 5.43
CA THR A 463 -11.86 6.45 6.63
C THR A 463 -11.72 7.97 6.50
N PRO A 464 -12.48 8.77 7.27
CA PRO A 464 -12.30 10.22 7.26
C PRO A 464 -10.84 10.66 7.53
N ASP A 465 -10.14 9.98 8.46
CA ASP A 465 -8.73 10.26 8.75
C ASP A 465 -7.80 9.90 7.57
N GLN A 466 -8.04 8.77 6.90
CA GLN A 466 -7.27 8.36 5.73
C GLN A 466 -7.45 9.34 4.56
N TRP A 467 -8.68 9.82 4.33
CA TRP A 467 -8.94 10.84 3.31
C TRP A 467 -8.22 12.17 3.63
N LEU A 468 -8.29 12.64 4.87
CA LEU A 468 -7.58 13.86 5.28
C LEU A 468 -6.06 13.72 5.13
N THR A 469 -5.53 12.52 5.41
CA THR A 469 -4.10 12.19 5.23
C THR A 469 -3.70 12.17 3.76
N HIS A 470 -4.52 11.57 2.91
CA HIS A 470 -4.33 11.55 1.46
C HIS A 470 -4.25 12.95 0.88
N LEU A 471 -5.20 13.80 1.29
CA LEU A 471 -5.30 15.18 0.88
C LEU A 471 -4.23 16.06 1.53
N LYS A 472 -3.44 15.53 2.48
CA LYS A 472 -2.39 16.23 3.21
C LYS A 472 -2.91 17.54 3.83
N ALA A 473 -4.06 17.45 4.50
CA ALA A 473 -4.78 18.61 5.01
C ALA A 473 -3.91 19.48 5.93
N ASP A 474 -3.79 20.76 5.58
CA ASP A 474 -3.12 21.79 6.40
C ASP A 474 -4.13 22.57 7.25
N THR A 475 -5.29 22.88 6.66
CA THR A 475 -6.42 23.54 7.32
C THR A 475 -7.69 22.71 7.14
N ILE A 476 -8.38 22.39 8.24
CA ILE A 476 -9.65 21.66 8.25
C ILE A 476 -10.74 22.60 8.75
N VAL A 477 -11.80 22.76 7.96
CA VAL A 477 -12.94 23.63 8.26
C VAL A 477 -14.17 22.78 8.52
N GLY A 478 -14.66 22.77 9.77
CA GLY A 478 -15.78 21.93 10.22
C GLY A 478 -17.13 22.66 10.18
N PHE A 479 -18.09 22.09 9.46
CA PHE A 479 -19.48 22.56 9.34
C PHE A 479 -20.42 21.59 10.06
N PHE A 480 -20.70 21.88 11.32
CA PHE A 480 -21.53 21.03 12.19
C PHE A 480 -22.62 21.84 12.87
N GLY A 481 -23.52 21.17 13.58
CA GLY A 481 -24.57 21.78 14.42
C GLY A 481 -25.93 21.94 13.73
N TYR A 482 -26.02 21.89 12.40
CA TYR A 482 -27.32 22.00 11.71
C TYR A 482 -28.12 20.69 11.85
N ASN A 483 -27.53 19.55 11.48
CA ASN A 483 -28.16 18.23 11.62
C ASN A 483 -28.52 17.92 13.08
N GLU A 484 -27.63 18.33 13.98
CA GLU A 484 -27.72 18.04 15.40
C GLU A 484 -28.77 18.93 16.07
N SER A 485 -29.07 20.11 15.52
CA SER A 485 -30.11 21.02 16.05
C SER A 485 -31.52 20.45 16.02
N PHE A 486 -31.77 19.45 15.17
CA PHE A 486 -33.06 18.74 15.12
C PHE A 486 -33.35 17.95 16.40
N ASP A 487 -32.32 17.57 17.17
CA ASP A 487 -32.49 16.91 18.47
C ASP A 487 -32.96 17.87 19.58
N GLY A 488 -32.95 19.18 19.30
CA GLY A 488 -33.45 20.21 20.19
C GLY A 488 -32.53 20.55 21.37
N PRO A 489 -32.97 21.43 22.28
CA PRO A 489 -32.12 22.01 23.32
C PRO A 489 -31.54 20.98 24.31
N GLY A 490 -32.19 19.83 24.48
CA GLY A 490 -31.76 18.80 25.42
C GLY A 490 -30.51 18.01 25.00
N LYS A 491 -30.04 18.14 23.74
CA LYS A 491 -28.87 17.42 23.22
C LYS A 491 -27.66 18.30 22.94
N VAL A 492 -27.75 19.60 23.25
CA VAL A 492 -26.66 20.57 23.05
C VAL A 492 -25.38 20.14 23.78
N ASP A 493 -25.48 19.64 25.01
CA ASP A 493 -24.30 19.19 25.78
C ASP A 493 -23.64 17.94 25.18
N ASN A 494 -24.44 17.00 24.65
CA ASN A 494 -23.92 15.82 23.96
C ASN A 494 -23.17 16.22 22.68
N PHE A 495 -23.76 17.11 21.89
CA PHE A 495 -23.12 17.66 20.69
C PHE A 495 -21.82 18.41 21.03
N ALA A 496 -21.83 19.24 22.07
CA ALA A 496 -20.63 19.95 22.51
C ALA A 496 -19.51 18.97 22.91
N ALA A 497 -19.85 17.87 23.59
CA ALA A 497 -18.89 16.84 23.97
C ALA A 497 -18.36 16.05 22.75
N GLU A 498 -19.23 15.72 21.80
CA GLU A 498 -18.84 15.06 20.54
C GLU A 498 -17.89 15.94 19.72
N LEU A 499 -18.21 17.23 19.57
CA LEU A 499 -17.38 18.21 18.87
C LEU A 499 -16.03 18.42 19.57
N ASP A 500 -16.03 18.49 20.90
CA ASP A 500 -14.81 18.60 21.72
C ASP A 500 -13.87 17.40 21.48
N ALA A 501 -14.43 16.18 21.47
CA ALA A 501 -13.67 14.97 21.19
C ALA A 501 -13.14 14.94 19.75
N TRP A 502 -13.94 15.36 18.77
CA TRP A 502 -13.49 15.48 17.38
C TRP A 502 -12.33 16.46 17.24
N VAL A 503 -12.41 17.63 17.88
CA VAL A 503 -11.34 18.63 17.90
C VAL A 503 -10.07 18.05 18.51
N MET A 504 -10.16 17.42 19.68
CA MET A 504 -9.01 16.83 20.35
C MET A 504 -8.34 15.73 19.51
N HIS A 505 -9.13 14.85 18.91
CA HIS A 505 -8.60 13.83 18.00
C HIS A 505 -7.92 14.46 16.79
N THR A 506 -8.59 15.38 16.10
CA THR A 506 -8.07 16.04 14.90
C THR A 506 -6.75 16.77 15.18
N LEU A 507 -6.63 17.44 16.33
CA LEU A 507 -5.39 18.13 16.75
C LEU A 507 -4.29 17.18 17.23
N SER A 508 -4.59 15.90 17.44
CA SER A 508 -3.59 14.87 17.78
C SER A 508 -2.93 14.24 16.55
N ARG A 509 -3.40 14.57 15.34
CA ARG A 509 -3.03 13.88 14.08
C ARG A 509 -2.35 14.82 13.09
N ALA A 510 -1.26 14.36 12.48
CA ALA A 510 -0.52 15.11 11.46
C ALA A 510 -0.88 14.65 10.05
N TYR A 511 -2.05 15.07 9.56
CA TYR A 511 -2.57 14.69 8.23
C TYR A 511 -1.65 15.08 7.07
N ASN A 512 -0.91 16.19 7.19
CA ASN A 512 0.11 16.59 6.21
C ASN A 512 1.47 15.88 6.37
N GLY A 513 1.57 14.94 7.33
CA GLY A 513 2.79 14.22 7.69
C GLY A 513 3.79 15.01 8.53
N LYS A 514 3.46 16.23 8.97
CA LYS A 514 4.38 17.14 9.70
C LYS A 514 3.82 17.66 11.02
N ALA A 515 2.62 18.21 11.00
CA ALA A 515 2.01 18.91 12.14
C ALA A 515 0.50 18.72 12.15
N ALA A 516 -0.12 18.90 13.32
CA ALA A 516 -1.56 18.97 13.43
C ALA A 516 -2.12 20.14 12.62
N PRO A 517 -3.30 19.97 12.01
CA PRO A 517 -3.88 20.97 11.12
C PRO A 517 -4.30 22.23 11.90
N ARG A 518 -4.47 23.32 11.17
CA ARG A 518 -5.32 24.43 11.64
C ARG A 518 -6.77 23.98 11.59
N VAL A 519 -7.50 24.08 12.69
CA VAL A 519 -8.92 23.73 12.77
C VAL A 519 -9.74 25.01 12.86
N VAL A 520 -10.74 25.12 12.00
CA VAL A 520 -11.70 26.22 11.97
C VAL A 520 -13.09 25.65 12.12
N LEU A 521 -13.89 26.22 13.02
CA LEU A 521 -15.26 25.80 13.26
C LEU A 521 -16.24 26.85 12.75
N VAL A 522 -17.20 26.42 11.97
CA VAL A 522 -18.20 27.29 11.33
C VAL A 522 -19.56 27.01 11.93
N SER A 523 -20.30 28.06 12.28
CA SER A 523 -21.66 27.90 12.77
C SER A 523 -22.62 27.45 11.65
N PRO A 524 -23.77 26.87 12.00
CA PRO A 524 -24.91 26.77 11.10
C PRO A 524 -25.33 28.15 10.56
N ILE A 525 -26.00 28.17 9.41
CA ILE A 525 -26.78 29.35 8.97
C ILE A 525 -28.13 29.38 9.68
N ALA A 526 -28.78 30.55 9.69
CA ALA A 526 -30.16 30.67 10.13
C ALA A 526 -31.13 29.96 9.15
N TYR A 527 -32.31 29.61 9.65
CA TYR A 527 -33.46 29.24 8.83
C TYR A 527 -34.12 30.52 8.28
N GLU A 528 -34.30 30.58 6.98
CA GLU A 528 -34.98 31.67 6.26
C GLU A 528 -36.49 31.43 6.24
N ASP A 529 -37.29 32.38 6.73
CA ASP A 529 -38.75 32.29 6.67
C ASP A 529 -39.25 32.42 5.22
N GLN A 530 -39.77 31.32 4.69
CA GLN A 530 -40.39 31.25 3.36
C GLN A 530 -41.89 30.92 3.43
N SER A 531 -42.46 30.87 4.63
CA SER A 531 -43.84 30.41 4.90
C SER A 531 -44.90 31.22 4.18
N ALA A 532 -44.61 32.50 3.87
CA ALA A 532 -45.50 33.36 3.10
C ALA A 532 -45.69 32.90 1.63
N LYS A 533 -44.77 32.08 1.09
CA LYS A 533 -44.78 31.63 -0.32
C LYS A 533 -44.77 30.11 -0.48
N ARG A 534 -44.50 29.36 0.58
CA ARG A 534 -44.30 27.91 0.56
C ARG A 534 -44.92 27.30 1.82
N ASP A 535 -45.37 26.05 1.72
CA ASP A 535 -45.83 25.27 2.89
C ASP A 535 -44.62 24.80 3.71
N LEU A 536 -44.07 25.74 4.50
CA LEU A 536 -42.86 25.59 5.31
C LEU A 536 -43.05 26.28 6.66
N PRO A 537 -42.35 25.86 7.72
CA PRO A 537 -42.37 26.58 9.00
C PRO A 537 -41.79 27.99 8.86
N THR A 538 -42.12 28.86 9.83
CA THR A 538 -41.56 30.22 9.91
C THR A 538 -40.07 30.24 10.29
N GLY A 539 -39.52 29.10 10.72
CA GLY A 539 -38.14 29.00 11.20
C GLY A 539 -37.95 29.43 12.65
N ALA A 540 -39.00 29.81 13.40
CA ALA A 540 -38.85 30.31 14.76
C ALA A 540 -38.28 29.25 15.72
N THR A 541 -38.80 28.02 15.67
CA THR A 541 -38.30 26.90 16.47
C THR A 541 -36.92 26.48 16.02
N GLU A 542 -36.72 26.38 14.70
CA GLU A 542 -35.47 25.96 14.08
C GLU A 542 -34.34 26.92 14.46
N ASN A 543 -34.56 28.24 14.31
CA ASN A 543 -33.59 29.26 14.70
C ASN A 543 -33.31 29.28 16.19
N SER A 544 -34.32 29.02 17.03
CA SER A 544 -34.14 28.92 18.49
C SER A 544 -33.25 27.73 18.89
N ASN A 545 -33.27 26.64 18.11
CA ASN A 545 -32.34 25.54 18.32
C ASN A 545 -30.97 25.83 17.72
N LEU A 546 -30.91 26.29 16.46
CA LEU A 546 -29.67 26.55 15.73
C LEU A 546 -28.73 27.51 16.48
N ILE A 547 -29.27 28.56 17.13
CA ILE A 547 -28.46 29.49 17.92
C ILE A 547 -27.79 28.81 19.13
N LEU A 548 -28.43 27.81 19.74
CA LEU A 548 -27.84 27.07 20.87
C LEU A 548 -26.64 26.23 20.41
N TYR A 549 -26.77 25.58 19.26
CA TYR A 549 -25.70 24.78 18.67
C TYR A 549 -24.56 25.67 18.14
N ALA A 550 -24.89 26.82 17.53
CA ALA A 550 -23.91 27.84 17.16
C ALA A 550 -23.11 28.32 18.39
N GLY A 551 -23.78 28.57 19.52
CA GLY A 551 -23.13 28.94 20.78
C GLY A 551 -22.27 27.83 21.37
N ALA A 552 -22.68 26.56 21.25
CA ALA A 552 -21.86 25.42 21.65
C ALA A 552 -20.57 25.32 20.82
N ILE A 553 -20.65 25.50 19.50
CA ILE A 553 -19.49 25.52 18.60
C ILE A 553 -18.54 26.65 19.00
N GLU A 554 -19.07 27.86 19.24
CA GLU A 554 -18.24 28.99 19.66
C GLU A 554 -17.52 28.70 20.99
N LYS A 555 -18.20 28.08 21.95
CA LYS A 555 -17.62 27.70 23.24
C LYS A 555 -16.48 26.69 23.07
N ILE A 556 -16.64 25.68 22.22
CA ILE A 556 -15.59 24.69 21.93
C ILE A 556 -14.41 25.33 21.19
N ALA A 557 -14.69 26.20 20.21
CA ALA A 557 -13.64 26.94 19.51
C ALA A 557 -12.82 27.80 20.50
N LYS A 558 -13.48 28.55 21.39
CA LYS A 558 -12.83 29.34 22.44
C LYS A 558 -12.01 28.47 23.39
N LYS A 559 -12.55 27.31 23.82
CA LYS A 559 -11.87 26.37 24.72
C LYS A 559 -10.52 25.91 24.17
N HIS A 560 -10.43 25.63 22.86
CA HIS A 560 -9.22 25.13 22.20
C HIS A 560 -8.40 26.21 21.47
N GLY A 561 -8.78 27.48 21.57
CA GLY A 561 -8.09 28.58 20.89
C GLY A 561 -8.21 28.53 19.35
N LEU A 562 -9.32 28.00 18.84
CA LEU A 562 -9.58 27.84 17.41
C LEU A 562 -10.27 29.08 16.81
N THR A 563 -10.18 29.23 15.49
CA THR A 563 -10.98 30.21 14.77
C THR A 563 -12.44 29.75 14.74
N TYR A 564 -13.36 30.60 15.18
CA TYR A 564 -14.81 30.44 15.02
C TYR A 564 -15.33 31.42 13.96
N ILE A 565 -16.13 30.92 13.03
CA ILE A 565 -16.78 31.74 12.00
C ILE A 565 -18.29 31.67 12.20
N ASP A 566 -18.89 32.79 12.57
CA ASP A 566 -20.33 32.95 12.71
C ASP A 566 -20.97 33.21 11.34
N LEU A 567 -21.80 32.27 10.90
CA LEU A 567 -22.70 32.42 9.75
C LEU A 567 -24.16 32.56 10.18
N PHE A 568 -24.53 32.24 11.43
CA PHE A 568 -25.91 32.27 11.89
C PHE A 568 -26.42 33.71 11.96
N THR A 569 -25.72 34.57 12.70
CA THR A 569 -26.12 35.97 12.90
C THR A 569 -26.22 36.74 11.58
N PRO A 570 -25.19 36.75 10.70
CA PRO A 570 -25.28 37.53 9.47
C PRO A 570 -26.34 36.99 8.49
N THR A 571 -26.59 35.68 8.45
CA THR A 571 -27.68 35.14 7.62
C THR A 571 -29.05 35.53 8.18
N GLN A 572 -29.26 35.44 9.49
CA GLN A 572 -30.51 35.88 10.14
C GLN A 572 -30.83 37.35 9.81
N GLU A 573 -29.82 38.23 9.90
CA GLU A 573 -29.97 39.65 9.56
C GLU A 573 -30.32 39.87 8.08
N VAL A 574 -29.66 39.15 7.17
CA VAL A 574 -29.93 39.27 5.72
C VAL A 574 -31.33 38.75 5.38
N TYR A 575 -31.72 37.62 5.94
CA TYR A 575 -33.04 37.01 5.68
C TYR A 575 -34.17 37.88 6.23
N GLY A 576 -33.98 38.50 7.40
CA GLY A 576 -34.95 39.42 8.01
C GLY A 576 -35.24 40.69 7.20
N LYS A 577 -34.37 41.07 6.25
CA LYS A 577 -34.61 42.21 5.34
C LYS A 577 -35.67 41.88 4.26
N GLY A 578 -35.96 40.61 4.04
CA GLY A 578 -36.86 40.15 2.99
C GLY A 578 -36.31 40.36 1.57
N GLY A 579 -37.07 39.90 0.57
CA GLY A 579 -36.72 40.02 -0.84
C GLY A 579 -36.60 38.68 -1.56
N GLU A 580 -35.54 38.53 -2.36
CA GLU A 580 -35.18 37.25 -2.97
C GLU A 580 -34.65 36.29 -1.90
N PHE A 581 -35.12 35.05 -1.94
CA PHE A 581 -34.69 34.04 -0.98
C PHE A 581 -33.24 33.61 -1.24
N PHE A 582 -32.44 33.61 -0.19
CA PHE A 582 -31.05 33.13 -0.24
C PHE A 582 -30.97 31.62 -0.06
N THR A 583 -32.04 30.96 0.36
CA THR A 583 -32.12 29.50 0.53
C THR A 583 -33.27 28.88 -0.26
N THR A 584 -33.25 27.56 -0.40
CA THR A 584 -34.36 26.72 -0.82
C THR A 584 -34.80 25.88 0.37
N GLY A 585 -36.11 25.82 0.63
CA GLY A 585 -36.64 25.09 1.78
C GLY A 585 -36.39 25.76 3.13
N GLY A 586 -35.81 26.97 3.14
CA GLY A 586 -35.43 27.71 4.34
C GLY A 586 -34.01 27.42 4.86
N PHE A 587 -33.32 26.38 4.38
CA PHE A 587 -32.05 25.94 4.97
C PHE A 587 -30.96 25.52 3.98
N ILE A 588 -31.27 25.34 2.70
CA ILE A 588 -30.29 24.97 1.67
C ILE A 588 -29.90 26.24 0.91
N PRO A 589 -28.67 26.79 1.02
CA PRO A 589 -28.35 28.01 0.29
C PRO A 589 -28.50 27.83 -1.23
N THR A 590 -29.05 28.86 -1.87
CA THR A 590 -29.03 29.04 -3.32
C THR A 590 -27.62 29.46 -3.76
N GLU A 591 -27.37 29.56 -5.06
CA GLU A 591 -26.11 30.11 -5.56
C GLU A 591 -25.79 31.50 -4.98
N LYS A 592 -26.79 32.39 -4.90
CA LYS A 592 -26.65 33.71 -4.29
C LYS A 592 -26.36 33.62 -2.78
N GLY A 593 -27.00 32.66 -2.11
CA GLY A 593 -26.68 32.29 -0.73
C GLY A 593 -25.21 31.92 -0.56
N TYR A 594 -24.70 31.03 -1.41
CA TYR A 594 -23.31 30.59 -1.38
C TYR A 594 -22.31 31.68 -1.78
N GLN A 595 -22.65 32.58 -2.70
CA GLN A 595 -21.83 33.77 -2.98
C GLN A 595 -21.64 34.63 -1.72
N GLN A 596 -22.71 34.84 -0.95
CA GLN A 596 -22.64 35.63 0.28
C GLN A 596 -21.88 34.89 1.40
N VAL A 597 -22.17 33.60 1.59
CA VAL A 597 -21.49 32.74 2.57
C VAL A 597 -19.99 32.65 2.27
N ALA A 598 -19.59 32.51 1.01
CA ALA A 598 -18.20 32.44 0.60
C ALA A 598 -17.40 33.68 1.03
N GLN A 599 -17.98 34.88 0.90
CA GLN A 599 -17.33 36.12 1.33
C GLN A 599 -17.12 36.18 2.85
N TRP A 600 -18.13 35.81 3.63
CA TRP A 600 -18.02 35.77 5.10
C TRP A 600 -17.04 34.70 5.56
N LEU A 601 -17.09 33.52 4.95
CA LEU A 601 -16.18 32.43 5.25
C LEU A 601 -14.73 32.80 4.91
N ALA A 602 -14.47 33.39 3.74
CA ALA A 602 -13.13 33.83 3.35
C ALA A 602 -12.59 34.93 4.30
N ASN A 603 -13.45 35.86 4.73
CA ASN A 603 -13.09 36.86 5.75
C ASN A 603 -12.73 36.22 7.09
N GLY A 604 -13.51 35.23 7.54
CA GLY A 604 -13.25 34.53 8.80
C GLY A 604 -12.01 33.65 8.75
N LEU A 605 -11.76 32.99 7.61
CA LEU A 605 -10.62 32.09 7.45
C LEU A 605 -9.29 32.83 7.45
N TYR A 606 -9.19 33.93 6.70
CA TYR A 606 -7.89 34.55 6.39
C TYR A 606 -7.85 36.08 6.58
N GLY A 607 -8.92 36.65 7.13
CA GLY A 607 -9.08 38.10 7.27
C GLY A 607 -9.71 38.73 6.03
N LYS A 608 -10.19 39.97 6.19
CA LYS A 608 -10.78 40.73 5.10
C LYS A 608 -9.69 41.12 4.10
N GLN A 609 -9.91 40.76 2.84
CA GLN A 609 -9.06 41.07 1.70
C GLN A 609 -9.92 41.35 0.48
N ASP A 610 -9.46 42.25 -0.37
CA ASP A 610 -10.05 42.48 -1.69
C ASP A 610 -9.62 41.36 -2.66
N HIS A 611 -10.28 41.25 -3.80
CA HIS A 611 -9.85 40.34 -4.87
C HIS A 611 -8.52 40.84 -5.45
N ALA A 612 -7.46 40.05 -5.28
CA ALA A 612 -6.13 40.35 -5.82
C ALA A 612 -5.96 39.84 -7.26
N SER A 613 -6.78 38.87 -7.68
CA SER A 613 -6.77 38.34 -9.04
C SER A 613 -7.19 39.40 -10.06
N LYS A 614 -6.48 39.44 -11.19
CA LYS A 614 -6.83 40.27 -12.36
C LYS A 614 -7.63 39.50 -13.41
N ALA A 615 -7.87 38.21 -13.18
CA ALA A 615 -8.67 37.38 -14.07
C ALA A 615 -10.16 37.72 -13.94
N ASP A 616 -10.92 37.42 -14.98
CA ASP A 616 -12.38 37.52 -14.94
C ASP A 616 -12.94 36.55 -13.87
N PRO A 617 -13.68 37.04 -12.86
CA PRO A 617 -14.26 36.21 -11.82
C PRO A 617 -15.14 35.07 -12.33
N GLU A 618 -15.86 35.27 -13.44
CA GLU A 618 -16.73 34.24 -14.01
C GLU A 618 -15.91 33.11 -14.65
N LEU A 619 -14.75 33.41 -15.23
CA LEU A 619 -13.85 32.38 -15.77
C LEU A 619 -13.16 31.60 -14.65
N VAL A 620 -12.77 32.27 -13.56
CA VAL A 620 -12.24 31.58 -12.37
C VAL A 620 -13.31 30.65 -11.80
N HIS A 621 -14.55 31.13 -11.66
CA HIS A 621 -15.66 30.34 -11.18
C HIS A 621 -15.92 29.10 -12.05
N ALA A 622 -15.95 29.27 -13.38
CA ALA A 622 -16.15 28.17 -14.31
C ALA A 622 -15.04 27.09 -14.19
N ALA A 623 -13.78 27.51 -14.07
CA ALA A 623 -12.65 26.59 -13.90
C ALA A 623 -12.71 25.82 -12.56
N VAL A 624 -13.07 26.50 -11.47
CA VAL A 624 -13.26 25.85 -10.17
C VAL A 624 -14.42 24.85 -10.24
N LYS A 625 -15.53 25.21 -10.88
CA LYS A 625 -16.68 24.34 -11.04
C LYS A 625 -16.37 23.08 -11.84
N GLU A 626 -15.59 23.19 -12.91
CA GLU A 626 -15.12 22.04 -13.68
C GLU A 626 -14.22 21.12 -12.83
N LYS A 627 -13.28 21.69 -12.07
CA LYS A 627 -12.43 20.94 -11.13
C LYS A 627 -13.25 20.21 -10.07
N ASP A 628 -14.21 20.89 -9.46
CA ASP A 628 -15.08 20.30 -8.43
C ASP A 628 -15.96 19.20 -9.02
N TRP A 629 -16.44 19.38 -10.25
CA TRP A 629 -17.17 18.33 -10.95
C TRP A 629 -16.30 17.08 -11.13
N MET A 630 -15.04 17.23 -11.58
CA MET A 630 -14.10 16.09 -11.70
C MET A 630 -13.88 15.42 -10.35
N TRP A 631 -13.63 16.19 -9.28
CA TRP A 631 -13.45 15.63 -7.94
C TRP A 631 -14.63 14.78 -7.46
N ASN A 632 -15.86 15.19 -7.77
CA ASN A 632 -17.07 14.50 -7.30
C ASN A 632 -17.55 13.38 -8.22
N ASN A 633 -17.12 13.33 -9.49
CA ASN A 633 -17.69 12.43 -10.50
C ASN A 633 -16.66 11.52 -11.19
N ASP A 634 -15.37 11.80 -11.11
CA ASP A 634 -14.31 10.98 -11.70
C ASP A 634 -13.87 9.91 -10.70
N TYR A 635 -14.56 8.75 -10.76
CA TYR A 635 -14.38 7.59 -9.88
C TYR A 635 -13.33 6.60 -10.37
#